data_AF-A0A2T6FJ02-F1
#
_entry.id   AF-A0A2T6FJ02-F1
#
_cell.length_a   1.000
_cell.length_b   1.000
_cell.length_c   1.000
_cell.angle_alpha   90.00
_cell.angle_beta   90.00
_cell.angle_gamma   90.00
#
_symmetry.space_group_name_H-M   'P 1'
#
loop_
_entity.id
_entity.type
_entity.pdbx_description
1 polymer ?
#
loop_
_entity_poly.entity_id
_entity_poly.type
_entity_poly.pdbx_seq_one_letter_code
_entity_poly.pdbx_strand_id
1 'polypeptide(L)'
;MKTLNNPVFIPTTLSLAIALAAPCSFADFNDAGTDYSTAPQHYRVWNEALKPVDLVNSILCFTGQLKAEEFINKGPYLALADEGACFEQDGDDSASTQSAGAGNVPSYTKIIVNSTRASANDPLLVRVWIPGMGQGDEQQTIKFKSSITKGASIENPFGIFTFNYNFYASPDSNEALGGGEIKTIEIPGKIGFTFYEKEAEDQDRISEKGASVVMSSDRTVGIAYTFNHQQQGVQEQGDYYGLSFNASNVLTQKAETYELLPFNSNDSSTGSEACLSRTDFNESVWQYNLFDTDTGAKVAIKSGISFKYDADGDSEHTTESYGQVGYWGLWAEHPEALHTGDTIVAQNQNHNDTSVTTYSIVKAPGRLIKNTVQELTLANINGLQFNYWSPDAQQSQFQNWIVEYLTVDDDGVSSDGFYKVGGSSNGENGPTISMLQNPVVITLNATETLYMNSEQLGGPVKYTNGNNFVTFAKQEFINGSETDEGELLAGGWVTLYCVDRCPIGTLGAAQLSNWNSPYSDPISSVDDAMAFTFNVDGVNPLTLVRASNSEPVRYASDLTIESLQMSGSPYSWGVRSGSLVTADVLETLSTPHDIYNPLKVTVFYEWEAGLNSFNQMVSVKDSTGKIQTFDKPLQFTYTHTDAKDRSGDAGMFDGKLVLLNYSGNGQFSGIPATQDSDGRYTAAFTIADGTLMGPDNKYVIKAQEIEGRMKPTNGQCGDLALAEPLAPIPTATTDNANDIGEMPEVTGAPKVIAGEVQVPVPL
;
A
#
# COMPACT_ATOMS: atom_id res chain seq x y z
N MET A 1 89.50 24.80 -22.43
CA MET A 1 90.08 25.00 -23.79
C MET A 1 88.93 24.93 -24.80
N LYS A 2 88.74 26.03 -25.55
CA LYS A 2 87.83 26.25 -26.70
C LYS A 2 86.30 26.14 -26.45
N THR A 3 85.54 27.23 -26.19
CA THR A 3 85.04 28.31 -27.10
C THR A 3 84.22 27.75 -28.29
N LEU A 4 82.93 28.05 -28.47
CA LEU A 4 82.32 29.32 -28.95
C LEU A 4 80.77 29.21 -28.81
N ASN A 5 80.07 30.13 -28.11
CA ASN A 5 79.41 31.40 -28.56
C ASN A 5 77.88 31.29 -28.87
N ASN A 6 77.10 31.91 -27.95
CA ASN A 6 75.95 32.84 -28.10
C ASN A 6 74.63 32.41 -28.81
N PRO A 7 73.48 33.09 -28.56
CA PRO A 7 73.21 34.23 -27.67
C PRO A 7 72.00 34.07 -26.70
N VAL A 8 71.93 35.04 -25.80
CA VAL A 8 70.85 35.43 -24.86
C VAL A 8 69.51 35.66 -25.57
N PHE A 9 68.38 35.20 -24.99
CA PHE A 9 67.12 35.95 -24.85
C PHE A 9 66.20 35.24 -23.84
N ILE A 10 65.68 36.00 -22.87
CA ILE A 10 64.68 35.59 -21.87
C ILE A 10 63.32 35.46 -22.58
N PRO A 11 62.51 34.45 -22.21
CA PRO A 11 61.13 34.78 -21.87
C PRO A 11 60.66 34.08 -20.59
N THR A 12 60.03 34.89 -19.75
CA THR A 12 59.03 34.50 -18.74
C THR A 12 58.03 33.49 -19.29
N THR A 13 58.01 32.28 -18.74
CA THR A 13 56.91 31.32 -18.89
C THR A 13 56.10 31.28 -17.60
N LEU A 14 54.87 31.78 -17.69
CA LEU A 14 53.77 31.59 -16.76
C LEU A 14 53.42 30.09 -16.74
N SER A 15 53.69 29.40 -15.64
CA SER A 15 53.31 27.98 -15.47
C SER A 15 51.80 27.89 -15.28
N LEU A 16 51.10 27.44 -16.32
CA LEU A 16 49.70 27.03 -16.25
C LEU A 16 49.64 25.64 -15.59
N ALA A 17 49.28 25.59 -14.30
CA ALA A 17 48.98 24.34 -13.62
C ALA A 17 47.59 23.85 -14.06
N ILE A 18 47.54 22.94 -15.03
CA ILE A 18 46.33 22.18 -15.34
C ILE A 18 46.19 21.13 -14.24
N ALA A 19 45.28 21.36 -13.30
CA ALA A 19 44.80 20.33 -12.40
C ALA A 19 43.96 19.34 -13.23
N LEU A 20 44.55 18.19 -13.57
CA LEU A 20 43.80 17.02 -14.02
C LEU A 20 42.99 16.52 -12.82
N ALA A 21 41.76 17.00 -12.68
CA ALA A 21 40.76 16.30 -11.88
C ALA A 21 40.47 14.98 -12.60
N ALA A 22 40.85 13.86 -11.98
CA ALA A 22 40.34 12.57 -12.40
C ALA A 22 38.81 12.62 -12.30
N PRO A 23 38.06 12.20 -13.33
CA PRO A 23 36.62 12.03 -13.16
C PRO A 23 36.43 11.00 -12.04
N CYS A 24 35.77 11.40 -10.95
CA CYS A 24 35.11 10.41 -10.10
C CYS A 24 34.13 9.69 -11.00
N SER A 25 34.44 8.44 -11.36
CA SER A 25 33.41 7.53 -11.86
C SER A 25 32.40 7.39 -10.72
N PHE A 26 31.23 8.00 -10.88
CA PHE A 26 30.07 7.60 -10.11
C PHE A 26 29.80 6.14 -10.48
N ALA A 27 29.55 5.31 -9.46
CA ALA A 27 29.16 3.92 -9.66
C ALA A 27 27.80 3.91 -10.38
N ASP A 28 27.62 3.08 -11.39
CA ASP A 28 26.29 2.91 -11.99
C ASP A 28 25.33 2.33 -10.92
N PHE A 29 24.03 2.65 -10.98
CA PHE A 29 23.08 2.19 -9.96
C PHE A 29 23.09 0.66 -9.75
N ASN A 30 23.44 -0.11 -10.78
CA ASN A 30 23.48 -1.57 -10.77
C ASN A 30 24.87 -2.15 -10.43
N ASP A 31 25.85 -1.31 -10.11
CA ASP A 31 27.17 -1.76 -9.66
C ASP A 31 27.04 -2.61 -8.39
N ALA A 32 27.94 -3.60 -8.27
CA ALA A 32 27.90 -4.53 -7.14
C ALA A 32 28.10 -3.80 -5.80
N GLY A 33 27.16 -3.98 -4.87
CA GLY A 33 27.20 -3.41 -3.54
C GLY A 33 26.34 -2.16 -3.36
N THR A 34 25.70 -1.64 -4.41
CA THR A 34 24.64 -0.63 -4.25
C THR A 34 23.38 -1.24 -3.61
N ASP A 35 22.54 -0.39 -3.00
CA ASP A 35 21.26 -0.86 -2.45
C ASP A 35 20.42 -1.53 -3.54
N TYR A 36 20.40 -0.99 -4.76
CA TYR A 36 19.71 -1.60 -5.90
C TYR A 36 20.22 -3.01 -6.22
N SER A 37 21.55 -3.20 -6.32
CA SER A 37 22.14 -4.50 -6.67
C SER A 37 21.90 -5.58 -5.60
N THR A 38 21.81 -5.16 -4.33
CA THR A 38 21.60 -6.03 -3.18
C THR A 38 20.13 -6.17 -2.76
N ALA A 39 19.23 -5.39 -3.34
CA ALA A 39 17.81 -5.39 -2.98
C ALA A 39 17.19 -6.78 -3.19
N PRO A 40 16.58 -7.36 -2.14
CA PRO A 40 15.96 -8.68 -2.24
C PRO A 40 14.72 -8.62 -3.14
N GLN A 41 14.47 -9.74 -3.82
CA GLN A 41 13.20 -10.00 -4.51
C GLN A 41 12.66 -11.32 -3.97
N HIS A 42 11.42 -11.27 -3.52
CA HIS A 42 10.68 -12.42 -3.04
C HIS A 42 9.81 -12.91 -4.19
N TYR A 43 9.96 -14.18 -4.51
CA TYR A 43 9.21 -14.82 -5.59
C TYR A 43 8.37 -15.95 -5.01
N ARG A 44 7.06 -15.86 -5.19
CA ARG A 44 6.12 -16.91 -4.82
C ARG A 44 5.38 -17.41 -6.05
N VAL A 45 4.91 -18.66 -5.98
CA VAL A 45 4.09 -19.24 -7.05
C VAL A 45 2.67 -19.34 -6.54
N TRP A 46 1.73 -18.73 -7.26
CA TRP A 46 0.32 -18.88 -6.96
C TRP A 46 -0.29 -20.01 -7.77
N ASN A 47 -0.98 -20.90 -7.08
CA ASN A 47 -1.85 -21.90 -7.65
C ASN A 47 -3.00 -22.13 -6.67
N GLU A 48 -4.24 -22.01 -7.14
CA GLU A 48 -5.44 -22.15 -6.30
C GLU A 48 -5.45 -23.44 -5.48
N ALA A 49 -4.98 -24.55 -6.06
CA ALA A 49 -4.92 -25.84 -5.39
C ALA A 49 -3.93 -25.89 -4.20
N LEU A 50 -3.05 -24.90 -4.06
CA LEU A 50 -2.06 -24.84 -2.98
C LEU A 50 -2.51 -24.02 -1.77
N LYS A 51 -3.70 -23.38 -1.81
CA LYS A 51 -4.22 -22.59 -0.68
C LYS A 51 -4.11 -23.32 0.69
N PRO A 52 -4.50 -24.61 0.84
CA PRO A 52 -4.33 -25.31 2.12
C PRO A 52 -2.87 -25.58 2.49
N VAL A 53 -1.97 -25.68 1.50
CA VAL A 53 -0.53 -25.85 1.72
C VAL A 53 0.13 -24.54 2.15
N ASP A 54 -0.36 -23.40 1.65
CA ASP A 54 0.12 -22.08 2.07
C ASP A 54 -0.15 -21.84 3.56
N LEU A 55 -1.33 -22.21 4.06
CA LEU A 55 -1.64 -22.18 5.49
C LEU A 55 -0.65 -23.03 6.33
N VAL A 56 -0.27 -24.22 5.83
CA VAL A 56 0.75 -25.06 6.48
C VAL A 56 2.10 -24.32 6.53
N ASN A 57 2.50 -23.65 5.46
CA ASN A 57 3.73 -22.86 5.43
C ASN A 57 3.68 -21.72 6.46
N SER A 58 2.57 -20.98 6.56
CA SER A 58 2.39 -19.90 7.52
C SER A 58 2.48 -20.38 8.97
N ILE A 59 1.80 -21.49 9.31
CA ILE A 59 1.87 -22.10 10.65
C ILE A 59 3.31 -22.52 10.99
N LEU A 60 4.01 -23.16 10.06
CA LEU A 60 5.39 -23.61 10.27
C LEU A 60 6.37 -22.42 10.37
N CYS A 61 6.16 -21.36 9.60
CA CYS A 61 6.91 -20.10 9.71
C CYS A 61 6.74 -19.50 11.11
N PHE A 62 5.49 -19.33 11.57
CA PHE A 62 5.18 -18.71 12.85
C PHE A 62 5.76 -19.51 14.02
N THR A 63 5.57 -20.83 14.00
CA THR A 63 6.10 -21.71 15.05
C THR A 63 7.62 -21.80 15.04
N GLY A 64 8.27 -21.62 13.87
CA GLY A 64 9.72 -21.50 13.74
C GLY A 64 10.32 -20.30 14.49
N GLN A 65 9.53 -19.25 14.74
CA GLN A 65 9.95 -18.09 15.53
C GLN A 65 10.07 -18.39 17.03
N LEU A 66 9.51 -19.51 17.51
CA LEU A 66 9.52 -19.84 18.93
C LEU A 66 10.86 -20.39 19.43
N LYS A 67 11.71 -20.90 18.52
CA LYS A 67 13.01 -21.52 18.81
C LYS A 67 12.95 -22.59 19.91
N ALA A 68 11.90 -23.43 19.87
CA ALA A 68 11.60 -24.46 20.86
C ALA A 68 12.77 -25.42 21.13
N GLU A 69 13.59 -25.68 20.11
CA GLU A 69 14.79 -26.52 20.13
C GLU A 69 15.92 -25.97 21.00
N GLU A 70 15.99 -24.65 21.19
CA GLU A 70 17.02 -24.01 22.02
C GLU A 70 16.70 -24.10 23.53
N PHE A 71 15.46 -24.44 23.88
CA PHE A 71 14.94 -24.44 25.25
C PHE A 71 14.52 -25.83 25.77
N ILE A 72 14.99 -26.91 25.12
CA ILE A 72 14.71 -28.29 25.53
C ILE A 72 15.12 -28.49 26.99
N ASN A 73 14.15 -28.89 27.83
CA ASN A 73 14.32 -29.14 29.27
C ASN A 73 14.85 -27.93 30.07
N LYS A 74 14.70 -26.70 29.57
CA LYS A 74 15.06 -25.46 30.28
C LYS A 74 13.90 -24.83 31.06
N GLY A 75 12.71 -25.46 31.03
CA GLY A 75 11.48 -24.95 31.63
C GLY A 75 10.67 -24.05 30.67
N PRO A 76 9.46 -23.64 31.08
CA PRO A 76 8.61 -22.78 30.27
C PRO A 76 9.21 -21.38 30.11
N TYR A 77 8.99 -20.76 28.96
CA TYR A 77 9.48 -19.42 28.64
C TYR A 77 8.45 -18.62 27.83
N LEU A 78 8.62 -17.28 27.86
CA LEU A 78 7.84 -16.34 27.08
C LEU A 78 8.56 -16.04 25.76
N ALA A 79 7.82 -16.09 24.65
CA ALA A 79 8.25 -15.68 23.32
C ALA A 79 7.30 -14.60 22.78
N LEU A 80 7.86 -13.69 21.96
CA LEU A 80 7.10 -12.74 21.16
C LEU A 80 7.31 -13.10 19.69
N ALA A 81 6.29 -13.64 19.02
CA ALA A 81 6.35 -13.96 17.60
C ALA A 81 5.64 -12.87 16.79
N ASP A 82 6.24 -12.48 15.67
CA ASP A 82 5.69 -11.53 14.71
C ASP A 82 4.71 -12.25 13.77
N GLU A 83 3.41 -12.01 13.95
CA GLU A 83 2.37 -12.60 13.10
C GLU A 83 2.48 -12.11 11.66
N GLY A 84 2.74 -10.82 11.46
CA GLY A 84 2.79 -10.20 10.13
C GLY A 84 3.96 -10.74 9.27
N ALA A 85 4.97 -11.33 9.89
CA ALA A 85 6.08 -11.97 9.19
C ALA A 85 5.74 -13.33 8.56
N CYS A 86 4.65 -14.00 9.00
CA CYS A 86 4.35 -15.39 8.63
C CYS A 86 2.92 -15.62 8.15
N PHE A 87 1.98 -14.82 8.64
CA PHE A 87 0.63 -14.71 8.10
C PHE A 87 0.61 -13.39 7.36
N GLU A 88 0.70 -13.46 6.03
CA GLU A 88 0.37 -12.31 5.22
C GLU A 88 -1.05 -11.87 5.61
N GLN A 89 -1.29 -10.57 5.75
CA GLN A 89 -2.66 -10.07 5.71
C GLN A 89 -3.17 -10.41 4.30
N ASP A 90 -3.80 -11.58 4.16
CA ASP A 90 -4.67 -11.86 3.05
C ASP A 90 -5.59 -10.66 2.95
N GLY A 91 -5.54 -9.99 1.80
CA GLY A 91 -6.33 -8.80 1.55
C GLY A 91 -7.77 -9.11 1.90
N ASP A 92 -8.22 -8.49 2.99
CA ASP A 92 -9.60 -8.53 3.43
C ASP A 92 -10.47 -8.28 2.19
N ASP A 93 -11.50 -9.10 1.98
CA ASP A 93 -12.50 -8.99 0.90
C ASP A 93 -13.33 -7.68 0.98
N SER A 94 -12.87 -6.71 1.77
CA SER A 94 -13.34 -5.33 1.81
C SER A 94 -12.32 -4.40 1.15
N ALA A 95 -12.50 -4.21 -0.16
CA ALA A 95 -11.84 -3.15 -0.91
C ALA A 95 -12.16 -1.77 -0.29
N SER A 96 -11.26 -1.28 0.56
CA SER A 96 -11.05 0.14 0.76
C SER A 96 -9.56 0.44 0.62
N THR A 97 -9.21 0.89 -0.58
CA THR A 97 -7.88 1.32 -1.02
C THR A 97 -7.43 2.58 -0.26
N GLN A 98 -7.21 2.53 1.05
CA GLN A 98 -6.60 3.62 1.82
C GLN A 98 -5.84 3.09 3.05
N SER A 99 -4.73 2.38 2.80
CA SER A 99 -3.49 2.40 3.62
C SER A 99 -2.70 1.12 3.37
N ALA A 100 -1.90 1.10 2.31
CA ALA A 100 -0.92 0.02 2.11
C ALA A 100 0.26 0.08 3.11
N GLY A 101 0.25 1.00 4.08
CA GLY A 101 1.32 1.21 5.05
C GLY A 101 1.32 0.28 6.28
N ALA A 102 0.38 -0.65 6.43
CA ALA A 102 0.30 -1.54 7.60
C ALA A 102 1.10 -2.85 7.46
N GLY A 103 1.42 -3.28 6.23
CA GLY A 103 1.93 -4.62 5.94
C GLY A 103 3.40 -4.91 6.31
N ASN A 104 4.01 -4.13 7.21
CA ASN A 104 5.36 -4.40 7.74
C ASN A 104 5.59 -3.79 9.14
N VAL A 105 4.51 -3.55 9.89
CA VAL A 105 4.63 -3.24 11.32
C VAL A 105 4.56 -4.57 12.07
N PRO A 106 5.60 -4.96 12.84
CA PRO A 106 5.59 -6.21 13.59
C PRO A 106 4.37 -6.30 14.50
N SER A 107 3.57 -7.36 14.33
CA SER A 107 2.44 -7.67 15.21
C SER A 107 2.87 -8.76 16.18
N TYR A 108 3.29 -8.37 17.39
CA TYR A 108 3.80 -9.35 18.35
C TYR A 108 2.70 -10.01 19.15
N THR A 109 2.65 -11.33 19.02
CA THR A 109 1.81 -12.18 19.85
C THR A 109 2.62 -12.79 20.98
N LYS A 110 2.07 -12.68 22.20
CA LYS A 110 2.64 -13.25 23.42
C LYS A 110 2.37 -14.74 23.45
N ILE A 111 3.43 -15.53 23.63
CA ILE A 111 3.35 -16.98 23.53
C ILE A 111 4.12 -17.61 24.67
N ILE A 112 3.50 -18.56 25.37
CA ILE A 112 4.18 -19.36 26.39
C ILE A 112 4.52 -20.71 25.79
N VAL A 113 5.79 -21.09 25.87
CA VAL A 113 6.33 -22.31 25.24
C VAL A 113 7.00 -23.17 26.29
N ASN A 114 6.79 -24.49 26.21
CA ASN A 114 7.50 -25.47 27.02
C ASN A 114 7.96 -26.67 26.17
N SER A 115 9.27 -26.82 26.07
CA SER A 115 9.93 -27.87 25.29
C SER A 115 10.53 -28.93 26.21
N THR A 116 10.13 -30.19 26.04
CA THR A 116 10.58 -31.29 26.88
C THR A 116 11.01 -32.50 26.06
N ARG A 117 12.04 -33.20 26.51
CA ARG A 117 12.52 -34.43 25.88
C ARG A 117 13.06 -35.39 26.93
N ALA A 118 12.50 -36.60 26.98
CA ALA A 118 12.85 -37.59 28.01
C ALA A 118 14.27 -38.17 27.82
N SER A 119 14.67 -38.45 26.59
CA SER A 119 16.03 -38.87 26.23
C SER A 119 16.36 -38.51 24.78
N ALA A 120 17.60 -38.71 24.37
CA ALA A 120 18.03 -38.48 22.98
C ALA A 120 17.33 -39.37 21.93
N ASN A 121 16.61 -40.42 22.35
CA ASN A 121 15.85 -41.30 21.46
C ASN A 121 14.33 -41.07 21.55
N ASP A 122 13.86 -40.32 22.54
CA ASP A 122 12.45 -39.99 22.69
C ASP A 122 12.08 -38.78 21.83
N PRO A 123 10.79 -38.63 21.47
CA PRO A 123 10.30 -37.44 20.77
C PRO A 123 10.55 -36.17 21.59
N LEU A 124 10.87 -35.08 20.91
CA LEU A 124 10.77 -33.73 21.47
C LEU A 124 9.29 -33.34 21.51
N LEU A 125 8.79 -33.01 22.69
CA LEU A 125 7.43 -32.52 22.90
C LEU A 125 7.47 -31.00 23.12
N VAL A 126 6.83 -30.25 22.24
CA VAL A 126 6.66 -28.81 22.34
C VAL A 126 5.19 -28.52 22.66
N ARG A 127 4.94 -27.87 23.78
CA ARG A 127 3.60 -27.45 24.24
C ARG A 127 3.53 -25.94 24.26
N VAL A 128 2.47 -25.38 23.71
CA VAL A 128 2.35 -23.93 23.51
C VAL A 128 0.95 -23.43 23.86
N TRP A 129 0.92 -22.26 24.50
CA TRP A 129 -0.28 -21.52 24.85
C TRP A 129 -0.18 -20.10 24.27
N ILE A 130 -1.19 -19.73 23.50
CA ILE A 130 -1.39 -18.39 22.93
C ILE A 130 -2.66 -17.83 23.56
N PRO A 131 -2.57 -16.97 24.59
CA PRO A 131 -3.70 -16.55 25.40
C PRO A 131 -4.63 -15.53 24.70
N GLY A 132 -4.18 -14.91 23.62
CA GLY A 132 -5.01 -14.00 22.82
C GLY A 132 -4.41 -13.81 21.44
N MET A 133 -5.13 -14.28 20.43
CA MET A 133 -4.87 -14.06 19.00
C MET A 133 -6.17 -13.49 18.39
N GLY A 134 -6.06 -12.43 17.59
CA GLY A 134 -7.21 -11.64 17.09
C GLY A 134 -7.36 -10.27 17.76
N GLN A 135 -8.30 -9.45 17.26
CA GLN A 135 -8.57 -8.09 17.74
C GLN A 135 -9.94 -7.98 18.42
N GLY A 136 -10.07 -7.15 19.46
CA GLY A 136 -11.34 -6.86 20.12
C GLY A 136 -12.00 -8.06 20.83
N ASP A 137 -13.32 -8.17 20.73
CA ASP A 137 -14.15 -9.20 21.37
C ASP A 137 -14.00 -10.61 20.75
N GLU A 138 -13.23 -10.73 19.65
CA GLU A 138 -12.97 -11.99 18.92
C GLU A 138 -11.65 -12.66 19.30
N GLN A 139 -10.98 -12.22 20.38
CA GLN A 139 -9.75 -12.86 20.84
C GLN A 139 -9.98 -14.34 21.18
N GLN A 140 -9.31 -15.22 20.43
CA GLN A 140 -9.31 -16.64 20.69
C GLN A 140 -7.99 -17.06 21.37
N THR A 141 -8.08 -18.11 22.17
CA THR A 141 -6.90 -18.81 22.68
C THR A 141 -6.57 -19.98 21.77
N ILE A 142 -5.31 -20.11 21.39
CA ILE A 142 -4.80 -21.28 20.68
C ILE A 142 -3.90 -22.08 21.62
N LYS A 143 -4.16 -23.38 21.71
CA LYS A 143 -3.25 -24.34 22.36
C LYS A 143 -2.74 -25.28 21.29
N PHE A 144 -1.44 -25.54 21.25
CA PHE A 144 -0.89 -26.52 20.33
C PHE A 144 0.19 -27.40 20.95
N LYS A 145 0.34 -28.58 20.34
CA LYS A 145 1.26 -29.64 20.72
C LYS A 145 1.98 -30.15 19.48
N SER A 146 3.31 -30.13 19.53
CA SER A 146 4.14 -30.80 18.52
C SER A 146 4.91 -31.96 19.14
N SER A 147 4.89 -33.12 18.49
CA SER A 147 5.69 -34.29 18.80
C SER A 147 6.65 -34.54 17.65
N ILE A 148 7.94 -34.26 17.87
CA ILE A 148 8.99 -34.31 16.84
C ILE A 148 9.90 -35.50 17.12
N THR A 149 9.91 -36.48 16.23
CA THR A 149 10.70 -37.72 16.39
C THR A 149 12.02 -37.67 15.63
N LYS A 150 12.06 -36.98 14.49
CA LYS A 150 13.29 -36.72 13.71
C LYS A 150 13.27 -35.28 13.19
N GLY A 151 14.40 -34.57 13.31
CA GLY A 151 14.55 -33.24 12.72
C GLY A 151 14.63 -33.28 11.19
N ALA A 152 14.50 -32.12 10.56
CA ALA A 152 14.72 -31.96 9.13
C ALA A 152 16.14 -32.40 8.72
N SER A 153 16.25 -32.98 7.53
CA SER A 153 17.49 -33.49 6.94
C SER A 153 17.50 -33.22 5.42
N ILE A 154 18.64 -33.45 4.77
CA ILE A 154 18.72 -33.30 3.30
C ILE A 154 17.81 -34.32 2.60
N GLU A 155 17.75 -35.54 3.13
CA GLU A 155 16.98 -36.66 2.59
C GLU A 155 15.48 -36.55 2.90
N ASN A 156 15.14 -35.98 4.05
CA ASN A 156 13.77 -35.64 4.43
C ASN A 156 13.72 -34.22 5.03
N PRO A 157 13.43 -33.19 4.21
CA PRO A 157 13.42 -31.81 4.66
C PRO A 157 12.26 -31.48 5.59
N PHE A 158 11.20 -32.31 5.63
CA PHE A 158 10.08 -32.11 6.55
C PHE A 158 10.38 -32.61 7.97
N GLY A 159 11.42 -33.44 8.13
CA GLY A 159 11.61 -34.19 9.37
C GLY A 159 10.43 -35.15 9.61
N ILE A 160 10.24 -35.53 10.87
CA ILE A 160 9.14 -36.42 11.26
C ILE A 160 8.47 -35.89 12.51
N PHE A 161 7.24 -35.39 12.36
CA PHE A 161 6.47 -34.80 13.43
C PHE A 161 4.95 -35.00 13.27
N THR A 162 4.25 -34.79 14.38
CA THR A 162 2.81 -34.53 14.43
C THR A 162 2.60 -33.23 15.17
N PHE A 163 1.83 -32.31 14.59
CA PHE A 163 1.52 -31.00 15.12
C PHE A 163 0.00 -30.87 15.20
N ASN A 164 -0.54 -30.68 16.40
CA ASN A 164 -1.97 -30.52 16.63
C ASN A 164 -2.23 -29.18 17.30
N TYR A 165 -3.28 -28.49 16.90
CA TYR A 165 -3.72 -27.24 17.53
C TYR A 165 -5.23 -27.22 17.68
N ASN A 166 -5.70 -26.50 18.69
CA ASN A 166 -7.12 -26.31 18.95
C ASN A 166 -7.42 -24.85 19.32
N PHE A 167 -8.59 -24.40 18.89
CA PHE A 167 -9.14 -23.08 19.20
C PHE A 167 -10.00 -23.16 20.46
N TYR A 168 -9.92 -22.15 21.31
CA TYR A 168 -10.64 -22.05 22.57
C TYR A 168 -11.17 -20.62 22.76
N ALA A 169 -12.35 -20.50 23.37
CA ALA A 169 -12.92 -19.21 23.72
C ALA A 169 -12.09 -18.42 24.76
N SER A 170 -11.28 -19.11 25.57
CA SER A 170 -10.41 -18.48 26.58
C SER A 170 -9.30 -19.44 27.03
N PRO A 171 -8.25 -18.96 27.74
CA PRO A 171 -7.15 -19.80 28.22
C PRO A 171 -7.60 -20.96 29.13
N ASP A 172 -8.63 -20.70 29.93
CA ASP A 172 -9.18 -21.64 30.91
C ASP A 172 -10.26 -22.57 30.31
N SER A 173 -10.67 -22.34 29.06
CA SER A 173 -11.61 -23.21 28.38
C SER A 173 -10.97 -24.58 28.09
N ASN A 174 -11.78 -25.62 28.26
CA ASN A 174 -11.45 -27.01 27.96
C ASN A 174 -12.29 -27.56 26.78
N GLU A 175 -13.19 -26.75 26.22
CA GLU A 175 -13.98 -27.09 25.05
C GLU A 175 -13.32 -26.46 23.81
N ALA A 176 -12.87 -27.31 22.89
CA ALA A 176 -12.28 -26.88 21.64
C ALA A 176 -13.38 -26.47 20.65
N LEU A 177 -13.26 -25.28 20.07
CA LEU A 177 -14.16 -24.74 19.04
C LEU A 177 -13.81 -25.25 17.63
N GLY A 178 -12.65 -25.89 17.51
CA GLY A 178 -12.11 -26.41 16.26
C GLY A 178 -10.63 -26.75 16.44
N GLY A 179 -9.93 -26.95 15.34
CA GLY A 179 -8.50 -27.18 15.32
C GLY A 179 -8.01 -27.89 14.08
N GLY A 180 -6.71 -28.18 14.05
CA GLY A 180 -6.09 -28.88 12.95
C GLY A 180 -4.92 -29.76 13.35
N GLU A 181 -4.52 -30.61 12.41
CA GLU A 181 -3.41 -31.55 12.51
C GLU A 181 -2.54 -31.46 11.24
N ILE A 182 -1.22 -31.29 11.43
CA ILE A 182 -0.20 -31.47 10.39
C ILE A 182 0.65 -32.67 10.78
N LYS A 183 0.80 -33.62 9.86
CA LYS A 183 1.52 -34.87 10.12
C LYS A 183 2.38 -35.26 8.95
N THR A 184 3.68 -35.41 9.18
CA THR A 184 4.60 -35.96 8.17
C THR A 184 4.37 -37.45 7.98
N ILE A 185 4.48 -37.94 6.74
CA ILE A 185 4.31 -39.36 6.42
C ILE A 185 5.66 -40.05 6.22
N GLU A 186 5.77 -41.30 6.66
CA GLU A 186 6.95 -42.14 6.44
C GLU A 186 6.68 -43.18 5.36
N ILE A 187 7.13 -42.93 4.14
CA ILE A 187 7.06 -43.87 3.01
C ILE A 187 8.47 -44.03 2.43
N PRO A 188 9.00 -45.26 2.27
CA PRO A 188 10.34 -45.48 1.72
C PRO A 188 10.56 -44.78 0.37
N GLY A 189 11.60 -43.95 0.27
CA GLY A 189 11.96 -43.22 -0.95
C GLY A 189 11.10 -41.99 -1.26
N LYS A 190 10.11 -41.69 -0.41
CA LYS A 190 9.17 -40.58 -0.55
C LYS A 190 9.25 -39.65 0.66
N ILE A 191 8.78 -38.43 0.47
CA ILE A 191 8.55 -37.44 1.52
C ILE A 191 7.13 -36.89 1.36
N GLY A 192 6.53 -36.45 2.45
CA GLY A 192 5.17 -35.91 2.39
C GLY A 192 4.59 -35.56 3.74
N PHE A 193 3.39 -35.00 3.71
CA PHE A 193 2.62 -34.69 4.89
C PHE A 193 1.12 -34.75 4.58
N THR A 194 0.32 -34.86 5.62
CA THR A 194 -1.12 -34.64 5.60
C THR A 194 -1.47 -33.44 6.48
N PHE A 195 -2.51 -32.72 6.08
CA PHE A 195 -3.08 -31.59 6.80
C PHE A 195 -4.59 -31.75 6.85
N TYR A 196 -5.20 -31.41 7.99
CA TYR A 196 -6.63 -31.22 8.12
C TYR A 196 -6.90 -30.16 9.17
N GLU A 197 -7.82 -29.26 8.87
CA GLU A 197 -8.34 -28.25 9.79
C GLU A 197 -9.86 -28.24 9.70
N LYS A 198 -10.50 -28.08 10.85
CA LYS A 198 -11.92 -27.83 10.97
C LYS A 198 -12.16 -26.69 11.95
N GLU A 199 -12.96 -25.73 11.53
CA GLU A 199 -13.40 -24.61 12.33
C GLU A 199 -14.93 -24.52 12.30
N ALA A 200 -15.54 -24.30 13.46
CA ALA A 200 -16.95 -23.95 13.57
C ALA A 200 -17.03 -22.47 13.94
N GLU A 201 -17.39 -21.63 12.98
CA GLU A 201 -17.54 -20.18 13.20
C GLU A 201 -18.76 -19.88 14.08
N ASP A 202 -19.83 -20.66 13.92
CA ASP A 202 -21.02 -20.67 14.78
C ASP A 202 -21.76 -22.01 14.68
N GLN A 203 -23.03 -22.08 15.13
CA GLN A 203 -23.82 -23.31 15.12
C GLN A 203 -24.20 -23.79 13.70
N ASP A 204 -24.16 -22.91 12.70
CA ASP A 204 -24.65 -23.16 11.35
C ASP A 204 -23.54 -23.05 10.27
N ARG A 205 -22.32 -22.62 10.63
CA ARG A 205 -21.18 -22.46 9.72
C ARG A 205 -19.99 -23.33 10.10
N ILE A 206 -19.57 -24.18 9.15
CA ILE A 206 -18.40 -25.05 9.27
C ILE A 206 -17.46 -24.82 8.09
N SER A 207 -16.18 -24.64 8.41
CA SER A 207 -15.08 -24.52 7.46
C SER A 207 -14.15 -25.72 7.64
N GLU A 208 -13.84 -26.42 6.55
CA GLU A 208 -12.92 -27.55 6.54
C GLU A 208 -11.88 -27.39 5.43
N LYS A 209 -10.62 -27.64 5.77
CA LYS A 209 -9.51 -27.62 4.82
C LYS A 209 -8.69 -28.89 5.00
N GLY A 210 -8.07 -29.37 3.92
CA GLY A 210 -7.13 -30.47 4.07
C GLY A 210 -6.20 -30.65 2.89
N ALA A 211 -5.16 -31.43 3.14
CA ALA A 211 -4.16 -31.80 2.14
C ALA A 211 -3.60 -33.20 2.40
N SER A 212 -3.26 -33.89 1.32
CA SER A 212 -2.35 -35.05 1.32
C SER A 212 -1.32 -34.85 0.24
N VAL A 213 -0.05 -34.69 0.62
CA VAL A 213 1.04 -34.35 -0.29
C VAL A 213 2.11 -35.43 -0.21
N VAL A 214 2.40 -36.11 -1.33
CA VAL A 214 3.42 -37.16 -1.39
C VAL A 214 4.29 -37.00 -2.63
N MET A 215 5.60 -36.88 -2.45
CA MET A 215 6.55 -36.71 -3.55
C MET A 215 7.79 -37.59 -3.39
N SER A 216 8.54 -37.78 -4.47
CA SER A 216 9.86 -38.38 -4.40
C SER A 216 10.79 -37.56 -3.52
N SER A 217 11.72 -38.24 -2.83
CA SER A 217 12.72 -37.57 -1.98
C SER A 217 13.59 -36.55 -2.73
N ASP A 218 13.80 -36.74 -4.04
CA ASP A 218 14.49 -35.77 -4.91
C ASP A 218 13.58 -34.65 -5.43
N ARG A 219 12.27 -34.68 -5.10
CA ARG A 219 11.24 -33.69 -5.48
C ARG A 219 11.01 -33.57 -6.99
N THR A 220 11.44 -34.56 -7.76
CA THR A 220 11.26 -34.56 -9.22
C THR A 220 9.86 -34.95 -9.64
N VAL A 221 9.14 -35.77 -8.85
CA VAL A 221 7.77 -36.20 -9.13
C VAL A 221 6.93 -36.27 -7.85
N GLY A 222 5.63 -36.03 -7.96
CA GLY A 222 4.74 -36.13 -6.80
C GLY A 222 3.26 -36.03 -7.15
N ILE A 223 2.45 -36.42 -6.18
CA ILE A 223 0.99 -36.31 -6.22
C ILE A 223 0.54 -35.58 -4.96
N ALA A 224 -0.38 -34.64 -5.12
CA ALA A 224 -1.02 -33.94 -4.02
C ALA A 224 -2.53 -33.91 -4.22
N TYR A 225 -3.26 -33.91 -3.12
CA TYR A 225 -4.68 -33.64 -3.08
C TYR A 225 -4.95 -32.60 -2.02
N THR A 226 -5.81 -31.63 -2.33
CA THR A 226 -6.18 -30.56 -1.41
C THR A 226 -7.66 -30.28 -1.51
N PHE A 227 -8.25 -29.73 -0.45
CA PHE A 227 -9.63 -29.28 -0.51
C PHE A 227 -9.86 -28.09 0.44
N ASN A 228 -10.87 -27.31 0.08
CA ASN A 228 -11.53 -26.35 0.95
C ASN A 228 -13.04 -26.59 0.84
N HIS A 229 -13.71 -26.77 1.97
CA HIS A 229 -15.13 -27.08 2.05
C HIS A 229 -15.78 -26.15 3.07
N GLN A 230 -16.85 -25.50 2.65
CA GLN A 230 -17.64 -24.59 3.47
C GLN A 230 -19.08 -25.09 3.51
N GLN A 231 -19.64 -25.15 4.71
CA GLN A 231 -21.03 -25.46 4.94
C GLN A 231 -21.71 -24.29 5.67
N GLN A 232 -22.81 -23.78 5.11
CA GLN A 232 -23.67 -22.80 5.74
C GLN A 232 -25.12 -23.30 5.75
N GLY A 233 -25.56 -23.82 6.89
CA GLY A 233 -26.85 -24.49 7.04
C GLY A 233 -26.98 -25.71 6.11
N VAL A 234 -27.80 -25.60 5.06
CA VAL A 234 -28.03 -26.64 4.04
C VAL A 234 -27.23 -26.42 2.74
N GLN A 235 -26.53 -25.29 2.62
CA GLN A 235 -25.67 -25.01 1.47
C GLN A 235 -24.28 -25.59 1.75
N GLU A 236 -23.75 -26.34 0.80
CA GLU A 236 -22.40 -26.90 0.81
C GLU A 236 -21.68 -26.38 -0.44
N GLN A 237 -20.45 -25.90 -0.25
CA GLN A 237 -19.56 -25.49 -1.32
C GLN A 237 -18.21 -26.16 -1.09
N GLY A 238 -17.76 -26.94 -2.07
CA GLY A 238 -16.49 -27.65 -2.02
C GLY A 238 -15.62 -27.31 -3.22
N ASP A 239 -14.35 -27.05 -2.97
CA ASP A 239 -13.31 -26.97 -3.98
C ASP A 239 -12.27 -28.06 -3.68
N TYR A 240 -12.27 -29.12 -4.49
CA TYR A 240 -11.36 -30.26 -4.36
C TYR A 240 -10.39 -30.29 -5.52
N TYR A 241 -9.12 -30.55 -5.23
CA TYR A 241 -8.06 -30.57 -6.22
C TYR A 241 -7.23 -31.86 -6.18
N GLY A 242 -6.80 -32.28 -7.36
CA GLY A 242 -5.75 -33.29 -7.54
C GLY A 242 -4.61 -32.73 -8.37
N LEU A 243 -3.37 -32.92 -7.92
CA LEU A 243 -2.16 -32.51 -8.62
C LEU A 243 -1.24 -33.71 -8.85
N SER A 244 -0.69 -33.82 -10.06
CA SER A 244 0.40 -34.75 -10.39
C SER A 244 1.48 -33.98 -11.12
N PHE A 245 2.73 -34.06 -10.69
CA PHE A 245 3.81 -33.26 -11.27
C PHE A 245 5.07 -34.05 -11.59
N ASN A 246 5.84 -33.53 -12.53
CA ASN A 246 7.22 -33.91 -12.83
C ASN A 246 8.11 -32.65 -12.85
N ALA A 247 9.36 -32.72 -13.30
CA ALA A 247 10.27 -31.57 -13.31
C ALA A 247 9.79 -30.37 -14.16
N SER A 248 8.99 -30.60 -15.20
CA SER A 248 8.62 -29.56 -16.19
C SER A 248 7.16 -29.13 -16.12
N ASN A 249 6.26 -30.03 -15.72
CA ASN A 249 4.81 -29.81 -15.80
C ASN A 249 4.10 -30.29 -14.54
N VAL A 250 2.92 -29.72 -14.31
CA VAL A 250 1.93 -30.19 -13.33
C VAL A 250 0.57 -30.32 -14.00
N LEU A 251 -0.04 -31.48 -13.83
CA LEU A 251 -1.44 -31.75 -14.13
C LEU A 251 -2.27 -31.36 -12.90
N THR A 252 -3.29 -30.52 -13.09
CA THR A 252 -4.22 -30.11 -12.03
C THR A 252 -5.64 -30.46 -12.43
N GLN A 253 -6.39 -31.06 -11.52
CA GLN A 253 -7.83 -31.27 -11.65
C GLN A 253 -8.58 -30.55 -10.54
N LYS A 254 -9.78 -30.02 -10.82
CA LYS A 254 -10.68 -29.36 -9.86
C LYS A 254 -12.09 -29.92 -10.00
N ALA A 255 -12.78 -30.14 -8.87
CA ALA A 255 -14.19 -30.54 -8.83
C ALA A 255 -14.86 -30.14 -7.50
N GLU A 256 -16.18 -30.27 -7.43
CA GLU A 256 -16.96 -29.95 -6.22
C GLU A 256 -16.75 -30.97 -5.07
N THR A 257 -16.39 -32.21 -5.39
CA THR A 257 -16.04 -33.25 -4.41
C THR A 257 -14.88 -34.12 -4.93
N TYR A 258 -14.24 -34.89 -4.05
CA TYR A 258 -13.18 -35.84 -4.43
C TYR A 258 -13.66 -36.92 -5.42
N GLU A 259 -14.93 -37.36 -5.32
CA GLU A 259 -15.54 -38.35 -6.22
C GLU A 259 -15.76 -37.80 -7.63
N LEU A 260 -15.95 -36.48 -7.73
CA LEU A 260 -16.19 -35.77 -8.99
C LEU A 260 -14.91 -35.31 -9.69
N LEU A 261 -13.73 -35.53 -9.09
CA LEU A 261 -12.47 -35.31 -9.81
C LEU A 261 -12.43 -36.18 -11.08
N PRO A 262 -12.09 -35.65 -12.26
CA PRO A 262 -12.08 -36.40 -13.53
C PRO A 262 -11.33 -37.74 -13.48
N PHE A 263 -10.25 -37.82 -12.71
CA PHE A 263 -9.50 -39.07 -12.45
C PHE A 263 -10.36 -40.14 -11.76
N ASN A 264 -11.19 -39.75 -10.78
CA ASN A 264 -11.97 -40.66 -9.96
C ASN A 264 -13.33 -41.00 -10.59
N SER A 265 -14.01 -40.00 -11.14
CA SER A 265 -15.31 -40.16 -11.80
C SER A 265 -15.22 -40.88 -13.15
N ASN A 266 -14.04 -40.85 -13.79
CA ASN A 266 -13.84 -41.23 -15.19
C ASN A 266 -14.74 -40.46 -16.17
N ASP A 267 -15.19 -39.25 -15.79
CA ASP A 267 -16.03 -38.37 -16.59
C ASP A 267 -15.47 -36.94 -16.58
N SER A 268 -14.92 -36.50 -17.71
CA SER A 268 -14.34 -35.15 -17.85
C SER A 268 -15.35 -34.02 -17.76
N SER A 269 -16.66 -34.30 -17.66
CA SER A 269 -17.71 -33.29 -17.44
C SER A 269 -17.99 -32.99 -15.97
N THR A 270 -17.44 -33.79 -15.05
CA THR A 270 -17.67 -33.67 -13.59
C THR A 270 -16.69 -32.72 -12.90
N GLY A 271 -15.69 -32.22 -13.62
CA GLY A 271 -14.70 -31.27 -13.13
C GLY A 271 -13.90 -30.65 -14.27
N SER A 272 -12.85 -29.92 -13.93
CA SER A 272 -11.93 -29.32 -14.90
C SER A 272 -10.52 -29.92 -14.77
N GLU A 273 -9.75 -29.84 -15.86
CA GLU A 273 -8.36 -30.27 -15.92
C GLU A 273 -7.52 -29.20 -16.62
N ALA A 274 -6.32 -28.94 -16.10
CA ALA A 274 -5.33 -28.08 -16.74
C ALA A 274 -3.94 -28.72 -16.66
N CYS A 275 -3.14 -28.50 -17.70
CA CYS A 275 -1.73 -28.83 -17.73
C CYS A 275 -0.93 -27.53 -17.69
N LEU A 276 -0.08 -27.37 -16.68
CA LEU A 276 0.64 -26.13 -16.40
C LEU A 276 2.15 -26.37 -16.37
N SER A 277 2.93 -25.37 -16.81
CA SER A 277 4.39 -25.40 -16.71
C SER A 277 4.87 -25.15 -15.29
N ARG A 278 5.91 -25.85 -14.87
CA ARG A 278 6.66 -25.56 -13.64
C ARG A 278 7.89 -24.66 -13.87
N THR A 279 8.14 -24.30 -15.12
CA THR A 279 9.35 -23.56 -15.53
C THR A 279 9.04 -22.27 -16.28
N ASP A 280 7.77 -22.00 -16.60
CA ASP A 280 7.34 -20.82 -17.33
C ASP A 280 6.10 -20.21 -16.65
N PHE A 281 6.17 -18.91 -16.34
CA PHE A 281 5.21 -18.21 -15.50
C PHE A 281 4.77 -16.89 -16.14
N ASN A 282 3.52 -16.51 -15.90
CA ASN A 282 3.05 -15.14 -16.02
C ASN A 282 3.31 -14.46 -14.68
N GLU A 283 4.13 -13.40 -14.67
CA GLU A 283 4.50 -12.72 -13.44
C GLU A 283 3.54 -11.55 -13.16
N SER A 284 3.29 -11.30 -11.88
CA SER A 284 2.56 -10.16 -11.36
C SER A 284 3.33 -9.62 -10.18
N VAL A 285 3.54 -8.30 -10.11
CA VAL A 285 4.33 -7.68 -9.05
C VAL A 285 3.41 -6.91 -8.11
N TRP A 286 3.55 -7.17 -6.83
CA TRP A 286 2.72 -6.61 -5.76
C TRP A 286 3.38 -5.42 -5.06
N GLN A 287 4.71 -5.38 -5.06
CA GLN A 287 5.47 -4.30 -4.42
C GLN A 287 6.68 -3.92 -5.26
N TYR A 288 6.98 -2.62 -5.30
CA TYR A 288 8.17 -2.07 -5.94
C TYR A 288 8.90 -1.11 -5.01
N ASN A 289 10.21 -1.00 -5.26
CA ASN A 289 11.08 -0.02 -4.64
C ASN A 289 11.71 0.90 -5.69
N LEU A 290 11.93 2.14 -5.30
CA LEU A 290 12.70 3.11 -6.09
C LEU A 290 14.10 3.28 -5.52
N PHE A 291 15.05 3.47 -6.42
CA PHE A 291 16.45 3.75 -6.15
C PHE A 291 16.89 4.97 -6.96
N ASP A 292 17.88 5.68 -6.47
CA ASP A 292 18.48 6.79 -7.18
C ASP A 292 19.31 6.28 -8.37
N THR A 293 19.11 6.83 -9.56
CA THR A 293 19.75 6.35 -10.80
C THR A 293 21.26 6.58 -10.82
N ASP A 294 21.77 7.59 -10.10
CA ASP A 294 23.20 7.94 -10.12
C ASP A 294 24.01 7.17 -9.07
N THR A 295 23.36 6.69 -8.00
CA THR A 295 24.06 6.07 -6.85
C THR A 295 23.60 4.65 -6.55
N GLY A 296 22.42 4.26 -7.02
CA GLY A 296 21.77 3.01 -6.64
C GLY A 296 21.29 2.98 -5.18
N ALA A 297 21.31 4.12 -4.48
CA ALA A 297 20.81 4.22 -3.11
C ALA A 297 19.29 4.13 -3.06
N LYS A 298 18.73 3.44 -2.06
CA LYS A 298 17.28 3.27 -1.91
C LYS A 298 16.60 4.61 -1.61
N VAL A 299 15.53 4.93 -2.32
CA VAL A 299 14.75 6.16 -2.08
C VAL A 299 13.88 5.96 -0.85
N ALA A 300 14.24 6.67 0.23
CA ALA A 300 13.47 6.72 1.46
C ALA A 300 12.43 7.86 1.41
N ILE A 301 11.22 7.58 1.90
CA ILE A 301 10.14 8.56 2.09
C ILE A 301 9.72 8.47 3.56
N LYS A 302 9.85 9.59 4.29
CA LYS A 302 9.36 9.71 5.67
C LYS A 302 7.84 9.88 5.66
N SER A 303 7.11 8.80 5.38
CA SER A 303 5.66 8.82 5.14
C SER A 303 4.81 9.08 6.38
N GLY A 304 5.33 8.80 7.58
CA GLY A 304 4.59 8.97 8.83
C GLY A 304 5.32 8.47 10.08
N ILE A 305 4.65 8.62 11.22
CA ILE A 305 5.02 8.10 12.54
C ILE A 305 3.84 7.25 13.02
N SER A 306 4.10 5.98 13.31
CA SER A 306 3.20 5.13 14.09
C SER A 306 3.31 5.51 15.57
N PHE A 307 2.21 5.55 16.30
CA PHE A 307 2.21 5.95 17.70
C PHE A 307 1.20 5.15 18.52
N LYS A 308 1.39 5.19 19.84
CA LYS A 308 0.40 4.77 20.82
C LYS A 308 -0.05 5.95 21.66
N TYR A 309 -1.26 5.86 22.17
CA TYR A 309 -1.84 6.84 23.07
C TYR A 309 -2.81 6.16 24.04
N ASP A 310 -3.17 6.90 25.07
CA ASP A 310 -4.15 6.53 26.09
C ASP A 310 -5.49 7.15 25.66
N ALA A 311 -6.46 6.30 25.32
CA ALA A 311 -7.74 6.73 24.77
C ALA A 311 -8.80 6.99 25.85
N ASP A 312 -8.65 6.41 27.04
CA ASP A 312 -9.62 6.51 28.14
C ASP A 312 -9.17 7.45 29.27
N GLY A 313 -7.93 7.91 29.23
CA GLY A 313 -7.35 8.89 30.15
C GLY A 313 -7.05 8.31 31.53
N ASP A 314 -6.94 6.99 31.66
CA ASP A 314 -6.64 6.35 32.92
C ASP A 314 -5.17 6.53 33.33
N SER A 315 -4.94 6.72 34.63
CA SER A 315 -3.57 6.91 35.14
C SER A 315 -2.79 5.59 35.29
N GLU A 316 -3.35 4.46 34.85
CA GLU A 316 -2.86 3.10 35.11
C GLU A 316 -2.14 2.45 33.91
N HIS A 317 -1.43 3.25 33.10
CA HIS A 317 -0.29 2.77 32.29
C HIS A 317 -0.60 1.57 31.37
N THR A 318 -1.45 1.77 30.38
CA THR A 318 -1.11 1.29 29.03
C THR A 318 -1.37 2.40 28.04
N THR A 319 -0.56 2.50 27.00
CA THR A 319 -1.02 3.14 25.77
C THR A 319 -1.73 2.02 25.00
N GLU A 320 -3.01 1.81 25.25
CA GLU A 320 -3.79 0.71 24.67
C GLU A 320 -4.23 0.96 23.24
N SER A 321 -4.27 2.22 22.80
CA SER A 321 -4.73 2.57 21.46
C SER A 321 -3.61 2.94 20.50
N TYR A 322 -3.86 2.63 19.22
CA TYR A 322 -2.91 2.78 18.12
C TYR A 322 -3.33 3.88 17.16
N GLY A 323 -2.34 4.51 16.54
CA GLY A 323 -2.56 5.45 15.47
C GLY A 323 -1.34 5.63 14.58
N GLN A 324 -1.58 6.26 13.43
CA GLN A 324 -0.60 6.64 12.45
C GLN A 324 -0.82 8.11 12.09
N VAL A 325 0.23 8.91 12.10
CA VAL A 325 0.20 10.28 11.56
C VAL A 325 1.19 10.38 10.40
N GLY A 326 0.80 11.02 9.32
CA GLY A 326 1.65 11.17 8.13
C GLY A 326 1.22 12.32 7.25
N TYR A 327 1.74 12.37 6.02
CA TYR A 327 1.47 13.45 5.07
C TYR A 327 -0.03 13.66 4.79
N TRP A 328 -0.82 12.58 4.77
CA TRP A 328 -2.26 12.62 4.47
C TRP A 328 -3.15 12.90 5.68
N GLY A 329 -2.57 13.03 6.88
CA GLY A 329 -3.31 13.25 8.12
C GLY A 329 -3.08 12.14 9.13
N LEU A 330 -4.05 11.94 10.01
CA LEU A 330 -3.99 11.02 11.13
C LEU A 330 -5.11 9.97 11.03
N TRP A 331 -4.74 8.71 11.21
CA TRP A 331 -5.63 7.61 11.55
C TRP A 331 -5.37 7.19 12.99
N ALA A 332 -6.42 6.86 13.73
CA ALA A 332 -6.34 6.31 15.07
C ALA A 332 -7.58 5.45 15.34
N GLU A 333 -7.50 4.51 16.27
CA GLU A 333 -8.62 3.63 16.65
C GLU A 333 -9.78 4.41 17.30
N HIS A 334 -9.46 5.41 18.11
CA HIS A 334 -10.40 6.32 18.78
C HIS A 334 -10.01 7.78 18.51
N PRO A 335 -10.19 8.29 17.28
CA PRO A 335 -9.70 9.60 16.87
C PRO A 335 -10.40 10.77 17.60
N GLU A 336 -11.59 10.52 18.16
CA GLU A 336 -12.37 11.42 19.01
C GLU A 336 -11.73 11.66 20.38
N ALA A 337 -10.91 10.73 20.88
CA ALA A 337 -10.19 10.89 22.13
C ALA A 337 -8.95 11.79 21.99
N LEU A 338 -8.47 12.00 20.76
CA LEU A 338 -7.28 12.80 20.47
C LEU A 338 -7.64 14.28 20.27
N HIS A 339 -7.06 15.16 21.07
CA HIS A 339 -7.23 16.61 21.04
C HIS A 339 -5.90 17.31 20.76
N THR A 340 -5.97 18.57 20.30
CA THR A 340 -4.77 19.41 20.18
C THR A 340 -4.12 19.58 21.56
N GLY A 341 -2.82 19.30 21.64
CA GLY A 341 -2.02 19.33 22.87
C GLY A 341 -1.78 17.95 23.49
N ASP A 342 -2.54 16.92 23.10
CA ASP A 342 -2.37 15.57 23.63
C ASP A 342 -1.01 14.99 23.25
N THR A 343 -0.43 14.23 24.16
CA THR A 343 0.87 13.59 23.97
C THR A 343 0.69 12.19 23.43
N ILE A 344 1.37 11.89 22.32
CA ILE A 344 1.46 10.57 21.72
C ILE A 344 2.88 10.02 21.85
N VAL A 345 2.99 8.70 21.92
CA VAL A 345 4.27 8.00 22.04
C VAL A 345 4.58 7.30 20.73
N ALA A 346 5.63 7.73 20.04
CA ALA A 346 6.03 7.12 18.78
C ALA A 346 6.52 5.67 18.98
N GLN A 347 6.11 4.80 18.07
CA GLN A 347 6.59 3.44 18.00
C GLN A 347 7.93 3.41 17.26
N ASN A 348 8.93 2.77 17.86
CA ASN A 348 10.24 2.66 17.23
C ASN A 348 10.20 1.66 16.06
N GLN A 349 10.51 2.14 14.86
CA GLN A 349 10.64 1.28 13.67
C GLN A 349 11.85 0.35 13.76
N ASN A 350 12.86 0.71 14.56
CA ASN A 350 14.03 -0.12 14.84
C ASN A 350 13.94 -0.70 16.25
N HIS A 351 13.80 -2.02 16.34
CA HIS A 351 13.64 -2.81 17.57
C HIS A 351 14.78 -2.71 18.60
N ASN A 352 15.87 -2.02 18.25
CA ASN A 352 17.08 -1.94 19.07
C ASN A 352 17.24 -0.59 19.79
N ASP A 353 16.34 0.36 19.55
CA ASP A 353 16.40 1.69 20.18
C ASP A 353 15.41 1.76 21.35
N THR A 354 15.95 1.92 22.56
CA THR A 354 15.18 2.05 23.81
C THR A 354 14.69 3.48 24.07
N SER A 355 14.95 4.44 23.18
CA SER A 355 14.52 5.82 23.37
C SER A 355 13.04 6.00 23.03
N VAL A 356 12.26 6.42 24.03
CA VAL A 356 10.84 6.78 23.86
C VAL A 356 10.78 8.19 23.27
N THR A 357 10.31 8.33 22.04
CA THR A 357 10.09 9.64 21.41
C THR A 357 8.62 10.02 21.56
N THR A 358 8.33 11.18 22.16
CA THR A 358 6.97 11.68 22.34
C THR A 358 6.72 12.91 21.47
N TYR A 359 5.49 13.04 20.99
CA TYR A 359 5.04 14.21 20.23
C TYR A 359 3.72 14.76 20.79
N SER A 360 3.43 16.04 20.55
CA SER A 360 2.13 16.64 20.87
C SER A 360 1.30 16.88 19.61
N ILE A 361 0.01 16.52 19.62
CA ILE A 361 -0.90 16.68 18.49
C ILE A 361 -1.26 18.14 18.25
N VAL A 362 -1.38 18.52 16.97
CA VAL A 362 -1.94 19.80 16.51
C VAL A 362 -3.00 19.52 15.45
N LYS A 363 -4.27 19.82 15.76
CA LYS A 363 -5.39 19.76 14.82
C LYS A 363 -5.82 21.17 14.39
N ALA A 364 -6.18 21.32 13.12
CA ALA A 364 -6.79 22.53 12.56
C ALA A 364 -8.05 22.18 11.75
N PRO A 365 -9.06 23.07 11.71
CA PRO A 365 -10.39 22.81 11.13
C PRO A 365 -10.40 22.82 9.60
N GLY A 366 -9.23 22.98 8.99
CA GLY A 366 -9.04 23.02 7.55
C GLY A 366 -7.56 22.78 7.22
N ARG A 367 -7.24 22.81 5.93
CA ARG A 367 -5.88 22.68 5.40
C ARG A 367 -5.58 23.74 4.36
N LEU A 368 -4.35 24.23 4.36
CA LEU A 368 -3.84 25.16 3.37
C LEU A 368 -3.13 24.36 2.26
N ILE A 369 -3.60 24.53 1.03
CA ILE A 369 -3.15 23.79 -0.15
C ILE A 369 -2.36 24.75 -1.03
N LYS A 370 -1.07 24.51 -1.22
CA LYS A 370 -0.25 25.19 -2.20
C LYS A 370 -0.45 24.55 -3.58
N ASN A 371 -0.76 25.39 -4.55
CA ASN A 371 -0.92 25.02 -5.95
C ASN A 371 0.23 25.64 -6.75
N THR A 372 1.02 24.79 -7.40
CA THR A 372 2.07 25.23 -8.34
C THR A 372 1.62 24.90 -9.76
N VAL A 373 1.40 25.93 -10.57
CA VAL A 373 1.00 25.79 -11.98
C VAL A 373 2.14 25.13 -12.74
N GLN A 374 1.78 24.15 -13.58
CA GLN A 374 2.64 23.42 -14.48
C GLN A 374 2.07 23.52 -15.88
N GLU A 375 2.96 23.52 -16.87
CA GLU A 375 2.60 23.43 -18.28
C GLU A 375 2.93 22.04 -18.81
N LEU A 376 2.03 21.48 -19.60
CA LEU A 376 2.28 20.28 -20.38
C LEU A 376 1.95 20.57 -21.84
N THR A 377 2.93 20.40 -22.73
CA THR A 377 2.75 20.69 -24.16
C THR A 377 1.69 19.78 -24.78
N LEU A 378 1.00 20.26 -25.82
CA LEU A 378 -0.02 19.45 -26.49
C LEU A 378 0.54 18.14 -27.11
N ALA A 379 1.83 18.11 -27.45
CA ALA A 379 2.51 16.90 -27.91
C ALA A 379 2.65 15.83 -26.81
N ASN A 380 2.69 16.25 -25.54
CA ASN A 380 2.92 15.36 -24.39
C ASN A 380 1.62 15.00 -23.65
N ILE A 381 0.45 15.42 -24.16
CA ILE A 381 -0.86 15.00 -23.62
C ILE A 381 -1.55 13.93 -24.46
N ASN A 382 -0.90 13.44 -25.53
CA ASN A 382 -1.44 12.34 -26.31
C ASN A 382 -1.63 11.11 -25.41
N GLY A 383 -2.80 10.47 -25.49
CA GLY A 383 -3.20 9.37 -24.62
C GLY A 383 -3.66 9.75 -23.19
N LEU A 384 -3.67 11.04 -22.84
CA LEU A 384 -4.30 11.51 -21.59
C LEU A 384 -5.81 11.68 -21.78
N GLN A 385 -6.54 11.20 -20.79
CA GLN A 385 -7.99 11.33 -20.69
C GLN A 385 -8.38 12.45 -19.73
N PHE A 386 -9.36 13.21 -20.17
CA PHE A 386 -9.90 14.37 -19.48
C PHE A 386 -11.40 14.19 -19.26
N ASN A 387 -11.84 14.23 -18.01
CA ASN A 387 -13.24 14.38 -17.66
C ASN A 387 -13.69 15.81 -17.96
N TYR A 388 -14.72 15.94 -18.78
CA TYR A 388 -15.30 17.23 -19.16
C TYR A 388 -16.81 17.22 -18.91
N TRP A 389 -17.22 18.01 -17.92
CA TRP A 389 -18.64 18.21 -17.64
C TRP A 389 -19.24 19.17 -18.68
N SER A 390 -20.36 18.76 -19.27
CA SER A 390 -21.16 19.63 -20.13
C SER A 390 -22.64 19.22 -20.09
N PRO A 391 -23.59 20.15 -20.27
CA PRO A 391 -25.01 19.83 -20.22
C PRO A 391 -25.47 18.77 -21.22
N ASP A 392 -24.77 18.59 -22.34
CA ASP A 392 -25.09 17.58 -23.36
C ASP A 392 -24.59 16.17 -23.02
N ALA A 393 -23.67 16.02 -22.06
CA ALA A 393 -23.28 14.70 -21.53
C ALA A 393 -24.49 14.00 -20.89
N GLN A 394 -25.25 14.74 -20.07
CA GLN A 394 -26.45 14.24 -19.39
C GLN A 394 -27.56 13.84 -20.37
N GLN A 395 -27.70 14.57 -21.48
CA GLN A 395 -28.66 14.22 -22.55
C GLN A 395 -28.31 12.89 -23.22
N SER A 396 -27.03 12.51 -23.18
CA SER A 396 -26.51 11.24 -23.68
C SER A 396 -26.41 10.18 -22.57
N GLN A 397 -27.03 10.41 -21.42
CA GLN A 397 -27.00 9.54 -20.23
C GLN A 397 -25.60 9.35 -19.61
N PHE A 398 -24.70 10.30 -19.85
CA PHE A 398 -23.37 10.32 -19.25
C PHE A 398 -23.26 11.36 -18.14
N GLN A 399 -22.42 11.09 -17.15
CA GLN A 399 -22.07 12.05 -16.11
C GLN A 399 -21.12 13.12 -16.65
N ASN A 400 -20.05 12.68 -17.32
CA ASN A 400 -19.06 13.52 -17.98
C ASN A 400 -18.70 12.95 -19.35
N TRP A 401 -18.18 13.79 -20.24
CA TRP A 401 -17.47 13.31 -21.42
C TRP A 401 -16.04 12.92 -21.04
N ILE A 402 -15.53 11.88 -21.68
CA ILE A 402 -14.11 11.60 -21.79
C ILE A 402 -13.59 12.32 -23.02
N VAL A 403 -12.59 13.16 -22.82
CA VAL A 403 -11.97 14.00 -23.83
C VAL A 403 -10.50 13.62 -23.96
N GLU A 404 -10.00 13.56 -25.19
CA GLU A 404 -8.59 13.35 -25.52
C GLU A 404 -8.15 14.42 -26.52
N TYR A 405 -6.85 14.72 -26.56
CA TYR A 405 -6.28 15.56 -27.61
C TYR A 405 -5.83 14.66 -28.76
N LEU A 406 -6.46 14.80 -29.92
CA LEU A 406 -6.21 13.97 -31.10
C LEU A 406 -5.58 14.80 -32.21
N THR A 407 -4.75 14.16 -33.03
CA THR A 407 -4.07 14.79 -34.18
C THR A 407 -4.42 14.12 -35.51
N VAL A 408 -4.29 14.86 -36.60
CA VAL A 408 -4.52 14.33 -37.96
C VAL A 408 -3.56 13.19 -38.26
N ASP A 409 -2.30 13.33 -37.86
CA ASP A 409 -1.22 12.40 -38.20
C ASP A 409 -1.31 11.09 -37.42
N ASP A 410 -1.64 11.14 -36.12
CA ASP A 410 -1.66 9.95 -35.26
C ASP A 410 -3.04 9.26 -35.22
N ASP A 411 -4.13 10.02 -35.29
CA ASP A 411 -5.49 9.52 -35.00
C ASP A 411 -6.44 9.55 -36.20
N GLY A 412 -6.01 10.11 -37.33
CA GLY A 412 -6.82 10.20 -38.55
C GLY A 412 -8.05 11.09 -38.44
N VAL A 413 -8.07 12.02 -37.48
CA VAL A 413 -9.14 13.01 -37.32
C VAL A 413 -9.03 14.15 -38.35
N SER A 414 -10.07 14.98 -38.47
CA SER A 414 -10.13 16.06 -39.47
C SER A 414 -9.23 17.26 -39.18
N SER A 415 -8.81 17.44 -37.93
CA SER A 415 -8.04 18.59 -37.44
C SER A 415 -7.48 18.28 -36.06
N ASP A 416 -6.30 18.80 -35.73
CA ASP A 416 -5.77 18.67 -34.37
C ASP A 416 -6.65 19.42 -33.37
N GLY A 417 -6.96 18.79 -32.23
CA GLY A 417 -7.82 19.41 -31.22
C GLY A 417 -8.28 18.47 -30.12
N PHE A 418 -9.11 19.00 -29.22
CA PHE A 418 -9.76 18.19 -28.18
C PHE A 418 -11.04 17.55 -28.72
N TYR A 419 -11.17 16.25 -28.54
CA TYR A 419 -12.32 15.47 -29.00
C TYR A 419 -12.99 14.75 -27.84
N LYS A 420 -14.31 14.74 -27.82
CA LYS A 420 -15.10 13.80 -27.02
C LYS A 420 -14.92 12.41 -27.65
N VAL A 421 -14.34 11.48 -26.91
CA VAL A 421 -14.07 10.11 -27.37
C VAL A 421 -14.96 9.06 -26.72
N GLY A 422 -15.62 9.41 -25.61
CA GLY A 422 -16.47 8.51 -24.85
C GLY A 422 -17.24 9.26 -23.76
N GLY A 423 -18.15 8.59 -23.09
CA GLY A 423 -18.87 9.12 -21.93
C GLY A 423 -18.71 8.24 -20.69
N SER A 424 -18.65 8.86 -19.51
CA SER A 424 -18.57 8.14 -18.25
C SER A 424 -19.94 7.96 -17.60
N SER A 425 -20.15 6.82 -16.96
CA SER A 425 -21.32 6.51 -16.12
C SER A 425 -20.86 5.77 -14.86
N ASN A 426 -21.42 6.08 -13.69
CA ASN A 426 -21.11 5.32 -12.48
C ASN A 426 -22.13 4.20 -12.29
N GLY A 427 -21.65 2.96 -12.15
CA GLY A 427 -22.42 1.80 -11.71
C GLY A 427 -22.04 1.37 -10.29
N GLU A 428 -22.60 0.27 -9.82
CA GLU A 428 -22.28 -0.32 -8.50
C GLU A 428 -20.79 -0.68 -8.36
N ASN A 429 -20.11 -0.96 -9.48
CA ASN A 429 -18.68 -1.32 -9.53
C ASN A 429 -17.77 -0.14 -9.91
N GLY A 430 -18.24 1.10 -9.77
CA GLY A 430 -17.47 2.31 -10.07
C GLY A 430 -17.72 2.89 -11.47
N PRO A 431 -16.86 3.83 -11.93
CA PRO A 431 -17.03 4.51 -13.21
C PRO A 431 -16.71 3.60 -14.40
N THR A 432 -17.66 3.47 -15.32
CA THR A 432 -17.52 2.77 -16.60
C THR A 432 -17.44 3.79 -17.74
N ILE A 433 -16.56 3.57 -18.71
CA ILE A 433 -16.42 4.42 -19.90
C ILE A 433 -17.07 3.72 -21.11
N SER A 434 -17.99 4.41 -21.78
CA SER A 434 -18.57 4.01 -23.06
C SER A 434 -17.95 4.81 -24.19
N MET A 435 -17.11 4.18 -25.02
CA MET A 435 -16.45 4.85 -26.15
C MET A 435 -17.46 5.19 -27.25
N LEU A 436 -17.29 6.35 -27.87
CA LEU A 436 -18.04 6.76 -29.05
C LEU A 436 -17.49 6.06 -30.28
N GLN A 437 -18.37 5.67 -31.19
CA GLN A 437 -17.97 5.09 -32.47
C GLN A 437 -17.20 6.09 -33.35
N ASN A 438 -17.52 7.39 -33.23
CA ASN A 438 -16.81 8.47 -33.91
C ASN A 438 -16.52 9.58 -32.90
N PRO A 439 -15.26 10.00 -32.72
CA PRO A 439 -14.92 11.14 -31.88
C PRO A 439 -15.59 12.44 -32.36
N VAL A 440 -15.96 13.32 -31.43
CA VAL A 440 -16.62 14.61 -31.73
C VAL A 440 -15.75 15.76 -31.26
N VAL A 441 -15.33 16.64 -32.20
CA VAL A 441 -14.46 17.78 -31.89
C VAL A 441 -15.14 18.81 -30.96
N ILE A 442 -14.39 19.32 -30.00
CA ILE A 442 -14.78 20.46 -29.16
C ILE A 442 -14.30 21.74 -29.86
N THR A 443 -15.25 22.56 -30.33
CA THR A 443 -14.94 23.84 -30.97
C THR A 443 -14.91 24.95 -29.92
N LEU A 444 -13.77 25.66 -29.82
CA LEU A 444 -13.56 26.78 -28.89
C LEU A 444 -13.45 28.09 -29.65
N ASN A 445 -14.02 29.16 -29.11
CA ASN A 445 -13.83 30.53 -29.62
C ASN A 445 -12.42 31.03 -29.33
N ALA A 446 -11.99 32.10 -29.99
CA ALA A 446 -10.70 32.72 -29.71
C ALA A 446 -10.63 33.13 -28.22
N THR A 447 -9.54 32.78 -27.53
CA THR A 447 -9.31 33.03 -26.09
C THR A 447 -10.27 32.31 -25.12
N GLU A 448 -11.15 31.43 -25.62
CA GLU A 448 -11.98 30.59 -24.77
C GLU A 448 -11.13 29.56 -24.03
N THR A 449 -11.44 29.35 -22.75
CA THR A 449 -10.74 28.39 -21.90
C THR A 449 -11.62 27.18 -21.65
N LEU A 450 -11.12 26.01 -22.05
CA LEU A 450 -11.69 24.71 -21.76
C LEU A 450 -11.22 24.26 -20.37
N TYR A 451 -12.18 23.97 -19.49
CA TYR A 451 -11.94 23.47 -18.14
C TYR A 451 -12.26 21.98 -18.09
N MET A 452 -11.29 21.18 -17.69
CA MET A 452 -11.38 19.74 -17.61
C MET A 452 -10.78 19.23 -16.30
N ASN A 453 -10.88 17.94 -16.04
CA ASN A 453 -10.23 17.26 -14.92
C ASN A 453 -9.51 16.01 -15.43
N SER A 454 -8.28 15.74 -14.99
CA SER A 454 -7.57 14.51 -15.32
C SER A 454 -7.06 13.85 -14.05
N GLU A 455 -7.50 12.62 -13.82
CA GLU A 455 -6.96 11.78 -12.74
C GLU A 455 -5.46 11.49 -12.99
N GLN A 456 -5.06 11.36 -14.26
CA GLN A 456 -3.65 11.14 -14.65
C GLN A 456 -2.75 12.36 -14.38
N LEU A 457 -3.32 13.57 -14.28
CA LEU A 457 -2.58 14.78 -13.89
C LEU A 457 -2.92 15.25 -12.46
N GLY A 458 -3.72 14.47 -11.73
CA GLY A 458 -4.05 14.74 -10.33
C GLY A 458 -5.04 15.88 -10.10
N GLY A 459 -5.87 16.24 -11.09
CA GLY A 459 -6.95 17.20 -10.89
C GLY A 459 -7.27 18.12 -12.07
N PRO A 460 -7.69 19.38 -11.81
CA PRO A 460 -8.16 20.31 -12.84
C PRO A 460 -7.09 20.65 -13.88
N VAL A 461 -7.49 20.64 -15.14
CA VAL A 461 -6.69 20.97 -16.32
C VAL A 461 -7.38 22.08 -17.09
N LYS A 462 -6.62 23.08 -17.53
CA LYS A 462 -7.12 24.19 -18.34
C LYS A 462 -6.39 24.25 -19.66
N TYR A 463 -7.13 24.49 -20.72
CA TYR A 463 -6.59 24.80 -22.04
C TYR A 463 -7.22 26.09 -22.55
N THR A 464 -6.42 27.11 -22.85
CA THR A 464 -6.89 28.33 -23.50
C THR A 464 -6.62 28.24 -24.99
N ASN A 465 -7.65 28.44 -25.80
CA ASN A 465 -7.57 28.31 -27.25
C ASN A 465 -6.51 29.25 -27.85
N GLY A 466 -5.53 28.67 -28.55
CA GLY A 466 -4.36 29.36 -29.10
C GLY A 466 -3.05 29.01 -28.40
N ASN A 467 -3.10 28.40 -27.21
CA ASN A 467 -1.90 27.90 -26.54
C ASN A 467 -1.43 26.58 -27.17
N ASN A 468 -0.13 26.26 -27.03
CA ASN A 468 0.45 24.97 -27.39
C ASN A 468 0.71 24.07 -26.16
N PHE A 469 0.05 24.37 -25.04
CA PHE A 469 0.13 23.62 -23.79
C PHE A 469 -1.22 23.68 -23.04
N VAL A 470 -1.41 22.72 -22.14
CA VAL A 470 -2.40 22.78 -21.06
C VAL A 470 -1.72 23.17 -19.77
N THR A 471 -2.47 23.79 -18.86
CA THR A 471 -2.01 24.07 -17.50
C THR A 471 -2.74 23.19 -16.49
N PHE A 472 -2.02 22.69 -15.50
CA PHE A 472 -2.57 22.00 -14.34
C PHE A 472 -1.82 22.45 -13.09
N ALA A 473 -2.36 22.18 -11.90
CA ALA A 473 -1.70 22.57 -10.65
C ALA A 473 -1.23 21.33 -9.88
N LYS A 474 0.06 21.30 -9.52
CA LYS A 474 0.58 20.36 -8.52
C LYS A 474 0.19 20.87 -7.13
N GLN A 475 -0.54 20.05 -6.38
CA GLN A 475 -0.98 20.38 -5.03
C GLN A 475 -0.01 19.86 -3.96
N GLU A 476 0.27 20.68 -2.96
CA GLU A 476 1.05 20.37 -1.76
C GLU A 476 0.29 20.87 -0.54
N PHE A 477 0.27 20.12 0.56
CA PHE A 477 -0.34 20.58 1.80
C PHE A 477 0.70 21.28 2.66
N ILE A 478 0.38 22.49 3.09
CA ILE A 478 1.21 23.27 4.02
C ILE A 478 0.92 22.75 5.42
N ASN A 479 1.86 21.99 5.99
CA ASN A 479 1.68 21.29 7.26
C ASN A 479 2.21 22.06 8.47
N GLY A 480 2.86 23.21 8.25
CA GLY A 480 3.43 24.06 9.27
C GLY A 480 4.92 23.84 9.51
N SER A 481 5.53 22.87 8.83
CA SER A 481 6.98 22.63 8.93
C SER A 481 7.81 23.53 8.00
N GLU A 482 7.16 24.24 7.07
CA GLU A 482 7.76 25.09 6.04
C GLU A 482 8.36 26.40 6.61
N THR A 483 9.26 26.25 7.59
CA THR A 483 9.81 27.31 8.47
C THR A 483 11.28 27.62 8.21
N ASP A 484 11.92 26.93 7.26
CA ASP A 484 13.31 27.20 6.90
C ASP A 484 13.42 28.49 6.06
N GLU A 485 14.63 29.03 5.91
CA GLU A 485 14.88 30.27 5.16
C GLU A 485 14.43 30.15 3.70
N GLY A 486 13.53 31.06 3.29
CA GLY A 486 12.96 31.06 1.93
C GLY A 486 11.66 30.26 1.77
N GLU A 487 11.22 29.56 2.81
CA GLU A 487 9.92 28.88 2.83
C GLU A 487 8.77 29.80 3.24
N LEU A 488 7.52 29.36 2.99
CA LEU A 488 6.32 30.18 3.19
C LEU A 488 6.17 30.70 4.62
N LEU A 489 6.57 29.89 5.61
CA LEU A 489 6.39 30.16 7.03
C LEU A 489 7.74 30.40 7.73
N ALA A 490 8.76 30.90 7.01
CA ALA A 490 10.07 31.22 7.59
C ALA A 490 10.01 32.12 8.85
N GLY A 491 8.98 32.98 8.94
CA GLY A 491 8.70 33.81 10.12
C GLY A 491 7.81 33.16 11.18
N GLY A 492 7.42 31.89 11.02
CA GLY A 492 6.36 31.20 11.76
C GLY A 492 4.93 31.56 11.33
N TRP A 493 4.77 32.45 10.35
CA TRP A 493 3.48 32.90 9.86
C TRP A 493 3.57 33.48 8.45
N VAL A 494 2.42 33.61 7.79
CA VAL A 494 2.27 34.29 6.49
C VAL A 494 0.96 35.09 6.44
N THR A 495 0.96 36.21 5.70
CA THR A 495 -0.26 36.88 5.25
C THR A 495 -0.50 36.57 3.78
N LEU A 496 -1.70 36.07 3.48
CA LEU A 496 -2.20 35.79 2.15
C LEU A 496 -3.36 36.70 1.79
N TYR A 497 -3.51 37.01 0.51
CA TYR A 497 -4.49 37.94 -0.02
C TYR A 497 -5.41 37.23 -0.99
N CYS A 498 -6.70 37.53 -0.88
CA CYS A 498 -7.74 36.99 -1.75
C CYS A 498 -8.47 38.12 -2.47
N VAL A 499 -8.75 37.90 -3.76
CA VAL A 499 -9.48 38.84 -4.62
C VAL A 499 -10.78 38.28 -5.20
N ASP A 500 -10.98 36.97 -5.15
CA ASP A 500 -12.22 36.33 -5.63
C ASP A 500 -12.56 35.10 -4.78
N ARG A 501 -13.85 34.87 -4.57
CA ARG A 501 -14.40 33.82 -3.69
C ARG A 501 -13.69 33.75 -2.32
N CYS A 502 -13.58 34.91 -1.66
CA CYS A 502 -12.88 35.02 -0.38
C CYS A 502 -13.76 34.53 0.77
N PRO A 503 -13.30 33.61 1.63
CA PRO A 503 -14.13 33.06 2.69
C PRO A 503 -14.46 34.11 3.75
N ILE A 504 -15.68 34.08 4.28
CA ILE A 504 -16.18 35.11 5.20
C ILE A 504 -15.78 34.91 6.67
N GLY A 505 -15.20 33.76 7.03
CA GLY A 505 -14.86 33.37 8.41
C GLY A 505 -15.59 32.10 8.84
N THR A 506 -16.13 32.09 10.06
CA THR A 506 -16.91 30.96 10.58
C THR A 506 -18.21 30.75 9.79
N LEU A 507 -18.44 29.53 9.29
CA LEU A 507 -19.54 29.16 8.40
C LEU A 507 -20.61 28.37 9.15
N GLY A 508 -21.82 28.94 9.29
CA GLY A 508 -22.99 28.25 9.81
C GLY A 508 -23.86 27.65 8.70
N ALA A 509 -24.96 26.98 9.08
CA ALA A 509 -25.87 26.33 8.14
C ALA A 509 -26.40 27.29 7.04
N ALA A 510 -26.68 28.55 7.40
CA ALA A 510 -27.16 29.56 6.46
C ALA A 510 -26.12 29.96 5.40
N GLN A 511 -24.83 29.94 5.74
CA GLN A 511 -23.76 30.21 4.78
C GLN A 511 -23.50 29.01 3.86
N LEU A 512 -23.92 27.80 4.27
CA LEU A 512 -23.65 26.57 3.53
C LEU A 512 -24.83 26.09 2.69
N SER A 513 -25.94 26.83 2.64
CA SER A 513 -27.14 26.40 1.89
C SER A 513 -27.06 26.63 0.37
N ASN A 514 -26.11 27.44 -0.11
CA ASN A 514 -26.02 27.85 -1.52
C ASN A 514 -24.55 27.98 -1.96
N TRP A 515 -24.28 27.79 -3.26
CA TRP A 515 -22.92 27.79 -3.84
C TRP A 515 -22.10 29.09 -3.70
N ASN A 516 -22.70 30.20 -3.28
CA ASN A 516 -22.00 31.50 -3.20
C ASN A 516 -21.96 32.09 -1.78
N SER A 517 -22.81 31.63 -0.86
CA SER A 517 -22.94 32.19 0.49
C SER A 517 -21.75 31.96 1.45
N PRO A 518 -20.81 31.02 1.23
CA PRO A 518 -19.59 30.94 2.04
C PRO A 518 -18.58 32.05 1.77
N TYR A 519 -18.77 32.81 0.68
CA TYR A 519 -17.79 33.76 0.17
C TYR A 519 -18.31 35.19 0.27
N SER A 520 -17.37 36.14 0.33
CA SER A 520 -17.69 37.55 0.20
C SER A 520 -18.13 37.88 -1.22
N ASP A 521 -18.80 39.02 -1.37
CA ASP A 521 -19.05 39.58 -2.69
C ASP A 521 -17.72 39.80 -3.45
N PRO A 522 -17.69 39.61 -4.79
CA PRO A 522 -16.51 39.87 -5.60
C PRO A 522 -16.05 41.32 -5.46
N ILE A 523 -14.74 41.53 -5.30
CA ILE A 523 -14.18 42.88 -5.22
C ILE A 523 -14.06 43.51 -6.61
N SER A 524 -14.13 44.83 -6.67
CA SER A 524 -14.05 45.58 -7.93
C SER A 524 -12.65 46.13 -8.26
N SER A 525 -11.78 46.23 -7.24
CA SER A 525 -10.39 46.68 -7.35
C SER A 525 -9.48 45.73 -6.58
N VAL A 526 -8.24 45.55 -7.05
CA VAL A 526 -7.21 44.77 -6.32
C VAL A 526 -6.85 45.43 -4.98
N ASP A 527 -7.04 46.75 -4.85
CA ASP A 527 -6.81 47.49 -3.60
C ASP A 527 -7.73 47.05 -2.45
N ASP A 528 -8.86 46.42 -2.78
CA ASP A 528 -9.84 45.91 -1.82
C ASP A 528 -9.58 44.43 -1.44
N ALA A 529 -8.41 43.89 -1.78
CA ALA A 529 -8.04 42.50 -1.50
C ALA A 529 -8.17 42.18 0.00
N MET A 530 -8.79 41.02 0.29
CA MET A 530 -8.98 40.58 1.66
C MET A 530 -7.74 39.86 2.17
N ALA A 531 -7.20 40.33 3.29
CA ALA A 531 -6.04 39.73 3.93
C ALA A 531 -6.43 38.64 4.94
N PHE A 532 -5.65 37.56 4.94
CA PHE A 532 -5.77 36.42 5.84
C PHE A 532 -4.40 36.07 6.41
N THR A 533 -4.33 35.74 7.68
CA THR A 533 -3.12 35.27 8.35
C THR A 533 -3.17 33.76 8.57
N PHE A 534 -2.03 33.10 8.44
CA PHE A 534 -1.84 31.68 8.77
C PHE A 534 -0.58 31.56 9.63
N ASN A 535 -0.66 30.86 10.77
CA ASN A 535 0.40 30.83 11.79
C ASN A 535 0.64 29.40 12.29
N VAL A 536 1.88 29.03 12.60
CA VAL A 536 2.24 27.70 13.14
C VAL A 536 1.85 27.52 14.62
N ASP A 537 1.66 28.63 15.33
CA ASP A 537 1.38 28.70 16.76
C ASP A 537 0.23 29.67 17.09
N GLY A 538 -0.13 29.75 18.38
CA GLY A 538 -1.14 30.67 18.91
C GLY A 538 -2.49 30.00 19.16
N VAL A 539 -3.56 30.82 19.21
CA VAL A 539 -4.92 30.35 19.54
C VAL A 539 -5.55 29.56 18.38
N ASN A 540 -5.17 29.85 17.14
CA ASN A 540 -5.65 29.18 15.94
C ASN A 540 -4.45 28.69 15.11
N PRO A 541 -3.64 27.73 15.62
CA PRO A 541 -2.49 27.23 14.89
C PRO A 541 -2.97 26.52 13.61
N LEU A 542 -2.19 26.65 12.54
CA LEU A 542 -2.43 26.05 11.22
C LEU A 542 -3.82 26.34 10.65
N THR A 543 -4.43 27.45 11.06
CA THR A 543 -5.78 27.85 10.67
C THR A 543 -5.71 29.15 9.90
N LEU A 544 -6.43 29.25 8.77
CA LEU A 544 -6.60 30.52 8.08
C LEU A 544 -7.51 31.44 8.90
N VAL A 545 -7.01 32.63 9.22
CA VAL A 545 -7.73 33.63 10.04
C VAL A 545 -7.85 34.93 9.27
N ARG A 546 -9.05 35.51 9.24
CA ARG A 546 -9.28 36.78 8.54
C ARG A 546 -8.64 37.94 9.30
N ALA A 547 -7.77 38.70 8.64
CA ALA A 547 -6.94 39.71 9.32
C ALA A 547 -7.75 40.89 9.87
N SER A 548 -8.89 41.22 9.26
CA SER A 548 -9.69 42.39 9.62
C SER A 548 -10.49 42.24 10.92
N ASN A 549 -10.81 41.01 11.33
CA ASN A 549 -11.67 40.73 12.47
C ASN A 549 -11.23 39.54 13.33
N SER A 550 -10.10 38.89 13.00
CA SER A 550 -9.57 37.70 13.69
C SER A 550 -10.50 36.48 13.69
N GLU A 551 -11.46 36.42 12.77
CA GLU A 551 -12.35 35.26 12.63
C GLU A 551 -11.63 34.10 11.93
N PRO A 552 -11.59 32.89 12.54
CA PRO A 552 -11.06 31.71 11.87
C PRO A 552 -12.00 31.24 10.75
N VAL A 553 -11.44 30.79 9.64
CA VAL A 553 -12.22 30.21 8.54
C VAL A 553 -12.45 28.72 8.83
N ARG A 554 -13.64 28.39 9.33
CA ARG A 554 -14.02 27.04 9.77
C ARG A 554 -15.52 26.84 9.72
N TYR A 555 -15.97 25.59 9.85
CA TYR A 555 -17.39 25.30 10.08
C TYR A 555 -17.74 25.63 11.53
N ALA A 556 -18.98 26.07 11.76
CA ALA A 556 -19.50 26.28 13.11
C ALA A 556 -19.55 24.94 13.88
N SER A 557 -19.24 24.99 15.18
CA SER A 557 -19.03 23.80 16.01
C SER A 557 -20.30 22.98 16.26
N ASP A 558 -21.48 23.55 16.01
CA ASP A 558 -22.79 22.91 16.14
C ASP A 558 -23.22 22.15 14.88
N LEU A 559 -22.45 22.23 13.78
CA LEU A 559 -22.75 21.52 12.55
C LEU A 559 -22.30 20.06 12.60
N THR A 560 -23.12 19.18 12.04
CA THR A 560 -22.78 17.77 11.79
C THR A 560 -22.90 17.44 10.31
N ILE A 561 -22.19 16.40 9.84
CA ILE A 561 -22.29 15.92 8.45
C ILE A 561 -23.75 15.58 8.12
N GLU A 562 -24.45 14.90 9.03
CA GLU A 562 -25.86 14.55 8.90
C GLU A 562 -26.74 15.78 8.72
N SER A 563 -26.53 16.84 9.53
CA SER A 563 -27.31 18.07 9.43
C SER A 563 -27.16 18.75 8.06
N LEU A 564 -25.95 18.72 7.48
CA LEU A 564 -25.67 19.30 6.16
C LEU A 564 -26.26 18.46 5.03
N GLN A 565 -26.14 17.13 5.11
CA GLN A 565 -26.73 16.22 4.13
C GLN A 565 -28.26 16.31 4.12
N MET A 566 -28.89 16.32 5.30
CA MET A 566 -30.35 16.48 5.43
C MET A 566 -30.85 17.81 4.89
N SER A 567 -30.05 18.87 5.01
CA SER A 567 -30.38 20.20 4.46
C SER A 567 -30.17 20.31 2.94
N GLY A 568 -29.59 19.29 2.30
CA GLY A 568 -29.21 19.34 0.88
C GLY A 568 -28.11 20.35 0.59
N SER A 569 -27.23 20.63 1.56
CA SER A 569 -26.13 21.57 1.39
C SER A 569 -25.18 21.09 0.28
N PRO A 570 -24.79 21.95 -0.68
CA PRO A 570 -23.77 21.63 -1.67
C PRO A 570 -22.36 21.47 -1.06
N TYR A 571 -22.19 21.80 0.22
CA TYR A 571 -20.91 21.85 0.92
C TYR A 571 -20.79 20.82 2.05
N SER A 572 -21.53 19.71 1.96
CA SER A 572 -21.36 18.56 2.86
C SER A 572 -19.97 17.92 2.76
N TRP A 573 -19.26 18.12 1.64
CA TRP A 573 -17.91 17.61 1.36
C TRP A 573 -16.78 18.64 1.63
N GLY A 574 -17.10 19.81 2.17
CA GLY A 574 -16.15 20.89 2.46
C GLY A 574 -16.29 22.11 1.55
N VAL A 575 -15.65 23.22 1.94
CA VAL A 575 -15.59 24.49 1.22
C VAL A 575 -14.13 24.78 0.88
N ARG A 576 -13.85 25.16 -0.38
CA ARG A 576 -12.55 25.70 -0.81
C ARG A 576 -12.64 27.19 -1.10
N SER A 577 -11.69 27.98 -0.61
CA SER A 577 -11.55 29.38 -1.00
C SER A 577 -11.21 29.51 -2.49
N GLY A 578 -11.36 30.72 -3.04
CA GLY A 578 -10.61 31.10 -4.23
C GLY A 578 -9.10 31.17 -3.97
N SER A 579 -8.34 31.52 -5.01
CA SER A 579 -6.88 31.63 -4.95
C SER A 579 -6.44 32.72 -3.96
N LEU A 580 -5.61 32.31 -3.02
CA LEU A 580 -4.90 33.12 -2.05
C LEU A 580 -3.46 33.32 -2.53
N VAL A 581 -2.97 34.55 -2.54
CA VAL A 581 -1.63 34.89 -3.04
C VAL A 581 -0.83 35.68 -2.01
N THR A 582 0.49 35.61 -2.10
CA THR A 582 1.39 36.44 -1.30
C THR A 582 1.36 37.91 -1.77
N ALA A 583 1.91 38.82 -0.96
CA ALA A 583 1.89 40.25 -1.28
C ALA A 583 2.61 40.58 -2.60
N ASP A 584 3.75 39.93 -2.86
CA ASP A 584 4.53 40.10 -4.09
C ASP A 584 3.75 39.69 -5.34
N VAL A 585 2.99 38.59 -5.28
CA VAL A 585 2.13 38.17 -6.40
C VAL A 585 0.95 39.13 -6.55
N LEU A 586 0.34 39.59 -5.45
CA LEU A 586 -0.75 40.58 -5.49
C LEU A 586 -0.32 41.87 -6.20
N GLU A 587 0.91 42.35 -5.95
CA GLU A 587 1.47 43.55 -6.59
C GLU A 587 1.59 43.43 -8.12
N THR A 588 1.59 42.21 -8.67
CA THR A 588 1.61 41.96 -10.13
C THR A 588 0.22 42.03 -10.78
N LEU A 589 -0.86 42.00 -9.98
CA LEU A 589 -2.23 41.99 -10.47
C LEU A 589 -2.70 43.42 -10.75
N SER A 590 -3.27 43.65 -11.93
CA SER A 590 -3.85 44.96 -12.30
C SER A 590 -5.37 44.97 -12.15
N THR A 591 -6.01 43.80 -12.25
CA THR A 591 -7.44 43.61 -12.03
C THR A 591 -7.68 42.32 -11.24
N PRO A 592 -8.80 42.17 -10.51
CA PRO A 592 -9.11 40.92 -9.81
C PRO A 592 -9.10 39.69 -10.74
N HIS A 593 -9.43 39.85 -12.02
CA HIS A 593 -9.44 38.76 -12.99
C HIS A 593 -8.04 38.22 -13.33
N ASP A 594 -6.98 39.00 -13.10
CA ASP A 594 -5.60 38.55 -13.31
C ASP A 594 -5.23 37.35 -12.43
N ILE A 595 -5.97 37.09 -11.35
CA ILE A 595 -5.76 35.92 -10.48
C ILE A 595 -5.83 34.59 -11.24
N TYR A 596 -6.55 34.56 -12.37
CA TYR A 596 -6.72 33.38 -13.21
C TYR A 596 -5.69 33.26 -14.33
N ASN A 597 -4.78 34.23 -14.46
CA ASN A 597 -3.76 34.24 -15.51
C ASN A 597 -2.54 33.42 -15.09
N PRO A 598 -2.26 32.26 -15.71
CA PRO A 598 -1.16 31.38 -15.31
C PRO A 598 0.23 31.97 -15.58
N LEU A 599 0.33 33.03 -16.40
CA LEU A 599 1.59 33.76 -16.62
C LEU A 599 1.89 34.78 -15.52
N LYS A 600 0.88 35.16 -14.73
CA LYS A 600 1.03 36.08 -13.59
C LYS A 600 1.02 35.33 -12.26
N VAL A 601 0.14 34.34 -12.13
CA VAL A 601 -0.05 33.56 -10.90
C VAL A 601 0.38 32.11 -11.15
N THR A 602 1.65 31.84 -10.90
CA THR A 602 2.26 30.52 -11.05
C THR A 602 2.24 29.71 -9.75
N VAL A 603 2.15 30.39 -8.60
CA VAL A 603 1.94 29.79 -7.28
C VAL A 603 0.80 30.52 -6.58
N PHE A 604 -0.16 29.75 -6.07
CA PHE A 604 -1.25 30.27 -5.24
C PHE A 604 -1.63 29.24 -4.19
N TYR A 605 -2.44 29.65 -3.23
CA TYR A 605 -2.89 28.82 -2.13
C TYR A 605 -4.41 28.73 -2.13
N GLU A 606 -4.96 27.67 -1.58
CA GLU A 606 -6.38 27.50 -1.33
C GLU A 606 -6.57 26.99 0.09
N TRP A 607 -7.57 27.51 0.79
CA TRP A 607 -7.97 26.99 2.08
C TRP A 607 -9.18 26.08 1.91
N GLU A 608 -9.04 24.83 2.33
CA GLU A 608 -10.14 23.88 2.42
C GLU A 608 -10.55 23.70 3.88
N ALA A 609 -11.84 23.85 4.18
CA ALA A 609 -12.41 23.59 5.50
C ALA A 609 -13.63 22.67 5.40
N GLY A 610 -13.84 21.84 6.43
CA GLY A 610 -14.98 20.93 6.46
C GLY A 610 -15.02 20.05 7.71
N LEU A 611 -16.06 19.23 7.80
CA LEU A 611 -16.28 18.32 8.94
C LEU A 611 -15.59 16.97 8.75
N ASN A 612 -15.17 16.63 7.53
CA ASN A 612 -14.51 15.36 7.26
C ASN A 612 -13.02 15.43 7.61
N SER A 613 -12.43 14.30 8.00
CA SER A 613 -11.00 14.18 8.30
C SER A 613 -10.13 14.63 7.13
N PHE A 614 -10.50 14.29 5.90
CA PHE A 614 -9.79 14.73 4.70
C PHE A 614 -9.84 16.24 4.46
N ASN A 615 -10.76 16.99 5.08
CA ASN A 615 -10.77 18.45 4.99
C ASN A 615 -9.87 19.10 6.04
N GLN A 616 -9.50 18.39 7.09
CA GLN A 616 -8.82 18.92 8.26
C GLN A 616 -7.32 18.65 8.20
N MET A 617 -6.57 19.43 8.96
CA MET A 617 -5.13 19.26 9.08
C MET A 617 -4.81 18.65 10.45
N VAL A 618 -3.96 17.63 10.46
CA VAL A 618 -3.38 17.06 11.68
C VAL A 618 -1.88 16.96 11.51
N SER A 619 -1.16 17.52 12.47
CA SER A 619 0.30 17.46 12.53
C SER A 619 0.77 17.19 13.96
N VAL A 620 2.06 16.99 14.15
CA VAL A 620 2.65 16.70 15.46
C VAL A 620 3.88 17.55 15.72
N LYS A 621 4.06 17.99 16.96
CA LYS A 621 5.24 18.75 17.41
C LYS A 621 6.12 17.88 18.28
N ASP A 622 7.43 17.99 18.12
CA ASP A 622 8.38 17.37 19.03
C ASP A 622 8.49 18.12 20.36
N SER A 623 9.31 17.60 21.27
CA SER A 623 9.58 18.20 22.58
C SER A 623 10.16 19.63 22.54
N THR A 624 10.67 20.08 21.39
CA THR A 624 11.17 21.45 21.17
C THR A 624 10.10 22.39 20.64
N GLY A 625 8.90 21.88 20.34
CA GLY A 625 7.80 22.61 19.73
C GLY A 625 7.86 22.65 18.20
N LYS A 626 8.85 22.00 17.56
CA LYS A 626 8.99 21.98 16.10
C LYS A 626 7.98 21.00 15.50
N ILE A 627 7.24 21.46 14.49
CA ILE A 627 6.33 20.62 13.70
C ILE A 627 7.14 19.60 12.90
N GLN A 628 6.71 18.34 12.95
CA GLN A 628 7.33 17.27 12.17
C GLN A 628 6.93 17.35 10.70
N THR A 629 7.94 17.25 9.83
CA THR A 629 7.75 17.09 8.40
C THR A 629 7.56 15.62 8.05
N PHE A 630 6.57 15.36 7.21
CA PHE A 630 6.37 14.11 6.49
C PHE A 630 6.59 14.37 5.01
N ASP A 631 7.29 13.45 4.36
CA ASP A 631 7.55 13.54 2.93
C ASP A 631 6.26 13.23 2.17
N LYS A 632 5.94 14.10 1.20
CA LYS A 632 4.90 13.83 0.23
C LYS A 632 5.28 12.57 -0.56
N PRO A 633 4.33 11.67 -0.87
CA PRO A 633 4.58 10.61 -1.85
C PRO A 633 5.13 11.20 -3.16
N LEU A 634 6.15 10.56 -3.71
CA LEU A 634 6.63 10.92 -5.04
C LEU A 634 5.52 10.60 -6.03
N GLN A 635 5.20 11.57 -6.88
CA GLN A 635 4.19 11.41 -7.90
C GLN A 635 4.77 11.86 -9.23
N PHE A 636 4.68 11.00 -10.23
CA PHE A 636 5.18 11.28 -11.57
C PHE A 636 4.38 10.51 -12.63
N THR A 637 4.36 11.06 -13.82
CA THR A 637 3.80 10.38 -14.98
C THR A 637 4.77 9.32 -15.48
N TYR A 638 4.23 8.22 -16.01
CA TYR A 638 5.00 7.12 -16.56
C TYR A 638 4.32 6.59 -17.82
N THR A 639 5.09 6.51 -18.90
CA THR A 639 4.65 5.85 -20.14
C THR A 639 5.12 4.41 -20.15
N HIS A 640 4.16 3.49 -20.17
CA HIS A 640 4.40 2.06 -20.27
C HIS A 640 4.57 1.63 -21.73
N THR A 641 5.43 0.65 -21.98
CA THR A 641 5.77 0.15 -23.33
C THR A 641 6.24 -1.29 -23.26
N ASP A 642 6.21 -2.04 -24.35
CA ASP A 642 6.72 -3.43 -24.42
C ASP A 642 8.13 -3.58 -23.82
N ALA A 643 9.04 -2.66 -24.16
CA ALA A 643 10.42 -2.68 -23.67
C ALA A 643 10.58 -2.45 -22.16
N LYS A 644 9.53 -1.95 -21.49
CA LYS A 644 9.48 -1.67 -20.06
C LYS A 644 8.52 -2.60 -19.32
N ASP A 645 7.84 -3.50 -20.03
CA ASP A 645 7.07 -4.57 -19.41
C ASP A 645 7.97 -5.76 -19.09
N ARG A 646 7.79 -6.35 -17.92
CA ARG A 646 8.61 -7.48 -17.47
C ARG A 646 8.43 -8.72 -18.35
N SER A 647 7.24 -8.90 -18.94
CA SER A 647 6.95 -9.96 -19.91
C SER A 647 7.46 -9.64 -21.33
N GLY A 648 7.79 -8.38 -21.60
CA GLY A 648 8.12 -7.87 -22.93
C GLY A 648 6.91 -7.54 -23.81
N ASP A 649 5.70 -7.55 -23.25
CA ASP A 649 4.44 -7.22 -23.94
C ASP A 649 3.57 -6.35 -23.02
N ALA A 650 3.38 -5.08 -23.40
CA ALA A 650 2.58 -4.11 -22.66
C ALA A 650 1.08 -4.17 -23.00
N GLY A 651 0.68 -5.00 -23.99
CA GLY A 651 -0.70 -5.17 -24.41
C GLY A 651 -1.40 -3.85 -24.72
N MET A 652 -2.59 -3.64 -24.14
CA MET A 652 -3.38 -2.41 -24.35
C MET A 652 -2.79 -1.17 -23.67
N PHE A 653 -1.74 -1.33 -22.86
CA PHE A 653 -1.06 -0.24 -22.15
C PHE A 653 0.22 0.21 -22.88
N ASP A 654 0.56 -0.36 -24.04
CA ASP A 654 1.68 0.12 -24.84
C ASP A 654 1.47 1.58 -25.27
N GLY A 655 2.46 2.43 -24.98
CA GLY A 655 2.42 3.87 -25.19
C GLY A 655 1.48 4.64 -24.25
N LYS A 656 0.78 3.99 -23.32
CA LYS A 656 -0.15 4.66 -22.40
C LYS A 656 0.57 5.30 -21.22
N LEU A 657 0.11 6.49 -20.85
CA LEU A 657 0.61 7.24 -19.70
C LEU A 657 -0.24 6.96 -18.47
N VAL A 658 0.39 6.67 -17.35
CA VAL A 658 -0.23 6.49 -16.04
C VAL A 658 0.42 7.38 -14.99
N LEU A 659 -0.33 7.74 -13.95
CA LEU A 659 0.20 8.47 -12.80
C LEU A 659 0.64 7.47 -11.75
N LEU A 660 1.94 7.42 -11.47
CA LEU A 660 2.50 6.53 -10.45
C LEU A 660 2.80 7.32 -9.19
N ASN A 661 2.54 6.68 -8.05
CA ASN A 661 2.80 7.22 -6.73
C ASN A 661 3.72 6.27 -5.97
N TYR A 662 4.71 6.83 -5.30
CA TYR A 662 5.60 6.10 -4.42
C TYR A 662 5.61 6.76 -3.03
N SER A 663 5.07 6.06 -2.05
CA SER A 663 4.92 6.54 -0.67
C SER A 663 6.01 5.97 0.27
N GLY A 664 7.03 5.32 -0.28
CA GLY A 664 8.08 4.64 0.48
C GLY A 664 8.19 3.15 0.13
N ASN A 665 9.01 2.43 0.88
CA ASN A 665 9.39 1.04 0.60
C ASN A 665 8.18 0.12 0.34
N GLY A 666 8.12 -0.52 -0.82
CA GLY A 666 7.02 -1.38 -1.26
C GLY A 666 5.70 -0.67 -1.57
N GLN A 667 5.61 0.64 -1.31
CA GLN A 667 4.40 1.45 -1.44
C GLN A 667 4.34 2.13 -2.81
N PHE A 668 4.22 1.32 -3.85
CA PHE A 668 4.11 1.80 -5.23
C PHE A 668 2.69 1.58 -5.75
N SER A 669 2.02 2.65 -6.17
CA SER A 669 0.61 2.61 -6.59
C SER A 669 0.37 3.41 -7.87
N GLY A 670 -0.83 3.25 -8.44
CA GLY A 670 -1.22 3.87 -9.71
C GLY A 670 -1.12 2.95 -10.93
N ILE A 671 -0.66 1.70 -10.75
CA ILE A 671 -0.82 0.65 -11.76
C ILE A 671 -2.29 0.19 -11.73
N PRO A 672 -3.02 0.23 -12.86
CA PRO A 672 -4.39 -0.28 -12.93
C PRO A 672 -4.46 -1.76 -12.53
N ALA A 673 -5.60 -2.20 -12.00
CA ALA A 673 -5.84 -3.61 -11.69
C ALA A 673 -6.88 -4.21 -12.63
N THR A 674 -6.72 -5.50 -12.93
CA THR A 674 -7.71 -6.34 -13.62
C THR A 674 -8.24 -7.37 -12.65
N GLN A 675 -9.55 -7.62 -12.70
CA GLN A 675 -10.21 -8.65 -11.90
C GLN A 675 -10.40 -9.91 -12.76
N ASP A 676 -10.08 -11.08 -12.22
CA ASP A 676 -10.39 -12.36 -12.86
C ASP A 676 -11.82 -12.84 -12.51
N SER A 677 -12.21 -14.00 -13.06
CA SER A 677 -13.55 -14.58 -12.89
C SER A 677 -13.87 -14.95 -11.44
N ASP A 678 -12.85 -15.14 -10.61
CA ASP A 678 -12.98 -15.53 -9.22
C ASP A 678 -12.97 -14.29 -8.29
N GLY A 679 -13.04 -13.09 -8.88
CA GLY A 679 -13.08 -11.83 -8.17
C GLY A 679 -11.71 -11.30 -7.74
N ARG A 680 -10.61 -11.97 -8.10
CA ARG A 680 -9.26 -11.62 -7.67
C ARG A 680 -8.68 -10.51 -8.54
N TYR A 681 -8.18 -9.46 -7.90
CA TYR A 681 -7.50 -8.37 -8.58
C TYR A 681 -6.00 -8.64 -8.75
N THR A 682 -5.46 -8.38 -9.94
CA THR A 682 -4.02 -8.37 -10.21
C THR A 682 -3.63 -7.13 -11.00
N ALA A 683 -2.36 -6.71 -10.91
CA ALA A 683 -1.86 -5.59 -11.69
C ALA A 683 -2.06 -5.84 -13.20
N ALA A 684 -2.56 -4.83 -13.92
CA ALA A 684 -2.88 -4.93 -15.34
C ALA A 684 -1.65 -5.01 -16.25
N PHE A 685 -0.49 -4.57 -15.76
CA PHE A 685 0.82 -4.71 -16.37
C PHE A 685 1.91 -4.75 -15.30
N THR A 686 3.14 -5.14 -15.67
CA THR A 686 4.27 -5.25 -14.73
C THR A 686 5.51 -4.55 -15.25
N ILE A 687 6.11 -3.70 -14.43
CA ILE A 687 7.25 -2.88 -14.83
C ILE A 687 8.54 -3.70 -14.68
N ALA A 688 9.36 -3.72 -15.73
CA ALA A 688 10.64 -4.40 -15.73
C ALA A 688 11.62 -3.73 -14.75
N ASP A 689 12.43 -4.55 -14.06
CA ASP A 689 13.50 -4.06 -13.20
C ASP A 689 14.50 -3.21 -14.01
N GLY A 690 14.98 -2.13 -13.42
CA GLY A 690 15.92 -1.23 -14.10
C GLY A 690 15.24 -0.18 -14.99
N THR A 691 13.91 -0.17 -15.06
CA THR A 691 13.18 0.88 -15.77
C THR A 691 13.40 2.23 -15.10
N LEU A 692 13.80 3.22 -15.89
CA LEU A 692 13.99 4.60 -15.44
C LEU A 692 12.65 5.32 -15.29
N MET A 693 12.53 6.12 -14.24
CA MET A 693 11.29 6.74 -13.82
C MET A 693 11.51 8.13 -13.20
N GLY A 694 10.40 8.87 -13.06
CA GLY A 694 10.39 10.19 -12.47
C GLY A 694 10.91 11.28 -13.41
N PRO A 695 10.90 12.54 -12.94
CA PRO A 695 11.45 13.65 -13.70
C PRO A 695 12.94 13.40 -13.99
N ASP A 696 13.33 13.65 -15.24
CA ASP A 696 14.71 13.51 -15.74
C ASP A 696 15.33 12.13 -15.49
N ASN A 697 14.52 11.05 -15.41
CA ASN A 697 14.98 9.68 -15.14
C ASN A 697 15.74 9.53 -13.81
N LYS A 698 15.43 10.38 -12.82
CA LYS A 698 16.11 10.41 -11.53
C LYS A 698 16.03 9.09 -10.74
N TYR A 699 15.00 8.28 -10.99
CA TYR A 699 14.77 7.05 -10.25
C TYR A 699 14.86 5.82 -11.15
N VAL A 700 15.24 4.69 -10.55
CA VAL A 700 15.18 3.36 -11.15
C VAL A 700 14.36 2.44 -10.27
N ILE A 701 13.45 1.67 -10.88
CA ILE A 701 12.53 0.78 -10.17
C ILE A 701 13.05 -0.65 -10.11
N LYS A 702 12.71 -1.35 -9.03
CA LYS A 702 12.91 -2.80 -8.89
C LYS A 702 11.74 -3.44 -8.15
N ALA A 703 11.25 -4.56 -8.67
CA ALA A 703 10.23 -5.37 -8.04
C ALA A 703 10.75 -5.96 -6.72
N GLN A 704 9.89 -6.03 -5.71
CA GLN A 704 10.18 -6.64 -4.42
C GLN A 704 9.36 -7.92 -4.23
N GLU A 705 8.04 -7.85 -4.37
CA GLU A 705 7.14 -9.00 -4.21
C GLU A 705 6.60 -9.44 -5.57
N ILE A 706 7.02 -10.61 -6.03
CA ILE A 706 6.68 -11.16 -7.34
C ILE A 706 5.89 -12.45 -7.16
N GLU A 707 4.74 -12.50 -7.81
CA GLU A 707 3.92 -13.70 -7.91
C GLU A 707 3.98 -14.26 -9.33
N GLY A 708 4.38 -15.53 -9.45
CA GLY A 708 4.33 -16.28 -10.69
C GLY A 708 3.07 -17.14 -10.77
N ARG A 709 2.30 -16.99 -11.85
CA ARG A 709 1.21 -17.90 -12.23
C ARG A 709 1.71 -18.84 -13.32
N MET A 710 1.60 -20.14 -13.10
CA MET A 710 2.08 -21.15 -14.06
C MET A 710 1.37 -21.02 -15.42
N LYS A 711 2.11 -20.99 -16.53
CA LYS A 711 1.51 -20.90 -17.86
C LYS A 711 0.90 -22.23 -18.32
N PRO A 712 -0.21 -22.23 -19.07
CA PRO A 712 -0.76 -23.45 -19.65
C PRO A 712 0.20 -24.11 -20.66
N THR A 713 0.38 -25.43 -20.55
CA THR A 713 1.16 -26.29 -21.47
C THR A 713 0.30 -27.45 -21.98
N ASN A 714 -0.86 -27.10 -22.55
CA ASN A 714 -1.87 -28.05 -23.02
C ASN A 714 -1.28 -29.23 -23.80
N GLY A 715 -1.60 -30.45 -23.34
CA GLY A 715 -1.15 -31.70 -23.96
C GLY A 715 0.26 -32.18 -23.55
N GLN A 716 1.01 -31.41 -22.74
CA GLN A 716 2.36 -31.81 -22.27
C GLN A 716 2.37 -32.65 -20.98
N CYS A 717 1.19 -32.93 -20.43
CA CYS A 717 1.00 -33.74 -19.22
C CYS A 717 0.69 -35.21 -19.54
N GLY A 718 0.92 -35.69 -20.76
CA GLY A 718 0.56 -37.08 -21.15
C GLY A 718 1.24 -38.18 -20.33
N ASP A 719 2.39 -37.89 -19.73
CA ASP A 719 3.11 -38.80 -18.83
C ASP A 719 2.75 -38.60 -17.34
N LEU A 720 1.89 -37.63 -17.04
CA LEU A 720 1.39 -37.35 -15.69
C LEU A 720 0.01 -37.98 -15.54
N ALA A 721 -0.16 -38.73 -14.45
CA ALA A 721 -1.44 -39.29 -14.07
C ALA A 721 -1.66 -39.06 -12.58
N LEU A 722 -2.91 -38.77 -12.22
CA LEU A 722 -3.37 -38.91 -10.86
C LEU A 722 -3.56 -40.40 -10.55
N ALA A 723 -3.41 -40.75 -9.28
CA ALA A 723 -3.59 -42.08 -8.75
C ALA A 723 -4.02 -41.95 -7.29
N GLU A 724 -4.67 -42.98 -6.75
CA GLU A 724 -5.11 -42.99 -5.36
C GLU A 724 -3.98 -42.53 -4.42
N PRO A 725 -4.29 -41.62 -3.47
CA PRO A 725 -3.28 -40.98 -2.68
C PRO A 725 -2.58 -42.02 -1.79
N LEU A 726 -1.25 -42.01 -1.81
CA LEU A 726 -0.43 -42.95 -1.03
C LEU A 726 -0.64 -42.80 0.49
N ALA A 727 -1.08 -41.63 0.94
CA ALA A 727 -1.62 -41.38 2.26
C ALA A 727 -3.05 -40.83 2.08
N PRO A 728 -4.08 -41.37 2.77
CA PRO A 728 -5.45 -40.90 2.59
C PRO A 728 -5.56 -39.41 2.97
N ILE A 729 -6.43 -38.69 2.26
CA ILE A 729 -6.80 -37.33 2.63
C ILE A 729 -7.50 -37.41 4.00
N PRO A 730 -7.03 -36.72 5.04
CA PRO A 730 -7.65 -36.82 6.35
C PRO A 730 -9.02 -36.12 6.35
N THR A 731 -9.95 -36.69 7.13
CA THR A 731 -11.31 -36.16 7.35
C THR A 731 -11.58 -35.80 8.80
N ALA A 732 -10.57 -35.95 9.67
CA ALA A 732 -10.58 -35.63 11.09
C ALA A 732 -9.14 -35.55 11.61
N THR A 733 -8.94 -34.85 12.73
CA THR A 733 -7.68 -34.95 13.49
C THR A 733 -7.60 -36.29 14.23
N THR A 734 -6.39 -36.81 14.42
CA THR A 734 -6.17 -38.11 15.10
C THR A 734 -5.80 -37.95 16.58
N ASP A 735 -5.27 -36.78 16.95
CA ASP A 735 -4.97 -36.37 18.31
C ASP A 735 -5.45 -34.91 18.51
N ASN A 736 -5.42 -34.41 19.75
CA ASN A 736 -5.76 -33.03 20.07
C ASN A 736 -4.74 -32.41 21.03
N ALA A 737 -4.77 -31.08 21.14
CA ALA A 737 -3.91 -30.31 22.05
C ALA A 737 -4.51 -30.19 23.46
N ASN A 738 -5.58 -30.92 23.78
CA ASN A 738 -6.33 -30.78 25.04
C ASN A 738 -5.56 -31.34 26.25
N ASP A 739 -4.52 -32.15 26.01
CA ASP A 739 -3.72 -32.83 27.03
C ASP A 739 -2.40 -32.12 27.39
N ILE A 740 -2.17 -30.90 26.89
CA ILE A 740 -0.91 -30.18 27.17
C ILE A 740 -0.80 -29.64 28.60
N GLY A 741 -1.89 -29.62 29.35
CA GLY A 741 -1.98 -29.15 30.73
C GLY A 741 -2.26 -27.66 30.87
N GLU A 742 -2.30 -27.21 32.13
CA GLU A 742 -2.51 -25.80 32.50
C GLU A 742 -1.40 -24.91 31.97
N MET A 743 -1.77 -23.67 31.60
CA MET A 743 -0.82 -22.66 31.13
C MET A 743 0.17 -22.30 32.26
N PRO A 744 1.49 -22.46 32.07
CA PRO A 744 2.47 -22.11 33.09
C PRO A 744 2.54 -20.59 33.34
N GLU A 745 2.76 -20.18 34.59
CA GLU A 745 3.04 -18.79 34.93
C GLU A 745 4.51 -18.45 34.60
N VAL A 746 4.74 -17.46 33.73
CA VAL A 746 6.08 -16.98 33.35
C VAL A 746 6.16 -15.48 33.61
N THR A 747 6.99 -15.09 34.60
CA THR A 747 7.12 -13.69 35.06
C THR A 747 8.39 -12.98 34.57
N GLY A 748 9.26 -13.69 33.85
CA GLY A 748 10.51 -13.14 33.30
C GLY A 748 10.34 -12.48 31.93
N ALA A 749 11.32 -11.67 31.53
CA ALA A 749 11.37 -11.07 30.19
C ALA A 749 11.37 -12.15 29.08
N PRO A 750 10.84 -11.83 27.87
CA PRO A 750 10.85 -12.75 26.74
C PRO A 750 12.24 -13.32 26.46
N LYS A 751 12.31 -14.62 26.19
CA LYS A 751 13.54 -15.32 25.82
C LYS A 751 13.76 -15.38 24.32
N VAL A 752 12.73 -15.15 23.53
CA VAL A 752 12.76 -15.11 22.07
C VAL A 752 11.86 -13.99 21.58
N ILE A 753 12.34 -13.19 20.63
CA ILE A 753 11.58 -12.09 20.01
C ILE A 753 11.81 -12.17 18.49
N ALA A 754 10.76 -12.28 17.68
CA ALA A 754 10.84 -12.39 16.23
C ALA A 754 11.78 -13.50 15.73
N GLY A 755 11.86 -14.64 16.42
CA GLY A 755 12.80 -15.70 16.09
C GLY A 755 14.23 -15.53 16.60
N GLU A 756 14.56 -14.42 17.26
CA GLU A 756 15.90 -14.19 17.81
C GLU A 756 15.98 -14.52 19.31
N VAL A 757 16.95 -15.36 19.68
CA VAL A 757 17.19 -15.77 21.07
C VAL A 757 17.84 -14.62 21.84
N GLN A 758 17.20 -14.22 22.94
CA GLN A 758 17.66 -13.11 23.77
C GLN A 758 18.77 -13.57 24.72
N VAL A 759 20.00 -13.09 24.51
CA VAL A 759 21.13 -13.38 25.38
C VAL A 759 21.05 -12.51 26.64
N PRO A 760 21.18 -13.06 27.86
CA PRO A 760 21.25 -12.23 29.06
C PRO A 760 22.46 -11.31 28.99
N VAL A 761 22.25 -10.00 29.14
CA VAL A 761 23.34 -9.06 29.42
C VAL A 761 23.95 -9.47 30.76
N PRO A 762 25.27 -9.72 30.85
CA PRO A 762 25.90 -9.93 32.15
C PRO A 762 25.70 -8.64 32.96
N LEU A 763 25.03 -8.76 34.10
CA LEU A 763 24.91 -7.68 35.09
C LEU A 763 26.28 -7.19 35.56
#